data_AF-A0A2K9F509-F1
#
_entry.id   AF-A0A2K9F509-F1
#
_cell.length_a   1.000
_cell.length_b   1.000
_cell.length_c   1.000
_cell.angle_alpha   90.00
_cell.angle_beta   90.00
_cell.angle_gamma   90.00
#
_symmetry.space_group_name_H-M   'P 1'
#
loop_
_entity.id
_entity.type
_entity.pdbx_description
1 polymer ?
#
loop_
_entity_poly.entity_id
_entity_poly.type
_entity_poly.pdbx_seq_one_letter_code
_entity_poly.pdbx_strand_id
1 'polypeptide(L)'
;MAALALTAGLTGAFTGTTSAAPPPPEQPGGKARALAAADRAADSGLDGLRHSPGEELVRTKVTPWDDGLYYAAYERTYLGLPVTGGDAVVLADSRGRVLDVAAAPAPELSLSPRATVSAAAAERTATARVAHPEKATAPELGVLLKGGNGGNGGKGVLTWQSTVTGTTAAGAPSVREVYVDARTGKVVETREQVRDASGQGYHYGTVEIDTAANSMTDPLRTGFQCGGQNGAPYTTPPWGNGGANDLETACVDIMYAAQQEFDMLKEWTGYNGQNGRGGLVPARAGLSVVNAYYDGSKTTYGRNQTGTNQLTSIDVVAHEYGHEIFDRTPGSSGSGSENGGMNESTGDIFGAITEAYVNSPADPPDYTVGEKARFYGDTRPIRNMYNPSLVNNDPNCYTQLGSGTEVHAAAGPQNHWFYLLAEGSSPGGGKPDSPICAGGPSAVTGVGVQKAAKIFMGGLLLKTSGWNHRAARAATVTAAKATYGATECNAVKAAWSAIAVPAAAGEADCGGSQTPDFSLALAPNSGSAEAGGSATATVSTTTTGGNPQSVALTASGVPAGVTASFSPATVTSGNSATLTLDVAAGTADGTYPITVTGTGSATHTVTYTLTVGSDPGPGTWAAGTSYRAGDTVTYGGQGYRCLQAHTALPGWEPPNVPALWQPV
;
A
#
# COMPACT_ATOMS: atom_id res chain seq x y z
N MET A 1 57.36 40.29 56.27
CA MET A 1 57.17 41.06 57.51
C MET A 1 56.18 42.18 57.22
N ALA A 2 55.17 42.33 58.08
CA ALA A 2 54.23 43.46 58.23
C ALA A 2 53.50 43.97 56.94
N ALA A 3 52.23 43.65 56.72
CA ALA A 3 51.03 44.18 57.41
C ALA A 3 50.87 45.70 57.27
N LEU A 4 49.90 46.15 56.45
CA LEU A 4 48.80 47.05 56.83
C LEU A 4 47.94 47.30 55.59
N ALA A 5 46.71 46.80 55.60
CA ALA A 5 45.71 47.06 54.59
C ALA A 5 45.04 48.41 54.87
N LEU A 6 45.16 49.35 53.93
CA LEU A 6 44.44 50.63 53.97
C LEU A 6 43.08 50.48 53.25
N THR A 7 42.03 50.67 54.02
CA THR A 7 40.63 50.78 53.59
C THR A 7 40.40 52.06 52.80
N ALA A 8 40.01 51.94 51.53
CA ALA A 8 39.46 53.05 50.74
C ALA A 8 37.95 52.83 50.57
N GLY A 9 37.16 53.80 50.99
CA GLY A 9 35.70 53.79 50.90
C GLY A 9 35.21 54.08 49.47
N LEU A 10 34.13 53.39 49.09
CA LEU A 10 33.22 53.83 48.04
C LEU A 10 31.80 53.78 48.58
N THR A 11 31.15 54.94 48.55
CA THR A 11 29.73 55.16 48.82
C THR A 11 28.90 54.54 47.70
N GLY A 12 28.26 53.39 47.96
CA GLY A 12 27.22 52.82 47.10
C GLY A 12 25.83 53.21 47.62
N ALA A 13 25.12 54.05 46.88
CA ALA A 13 23.70 54.31 47.13
C ALA A 13 22.88 53.05 46.81
N PHE A 14 22.03 52.62 47.74
CA PHE A 14 21.10 51.51 47.52
C PHE A 14 19.99 51.94 46.56
N THR A 15 20.04 51.46 45.32
CA THR A 15 18.87 51.40 44.44
C THR A 15 18.09 50.14 44.79
N GLY A 16 16.95 50.30 45.44
CA GLY A 16 16.03 49.20 45.69
C GLY A 16 15.51 48.64 44.37
N THR A 17 15.80 47.36 44.10
CA THR A 17 15.15 46.63 43.01
C THR A 17 13.74 46.27 43.43
N THR A 18 12.75 47.01 42.94
CA THR A 18 11.34 46.60 43.00
C THR A 18 11.16 45.35 42.15
N SER A 19 10.95 44.20 42.80
CA SER A 19 10.47 42.99 42.15
C SER A 19 9.07 43.26 41.62
N ALA A 20 8.88 43.12 40.30
CA ALA A 20 7.56 43.18 39.69
C ALA A 20 6.69 42.02 40.19
N ALA A 21 5.45 42.32 40.59
CA ALA A 21 4.48 41.29 40.98
C ALA A 21 4.21 40.33 39.81
N PRO A 22 4.03 39.02 40.06
CA PRO A 22 3.73 38.06 39.02
C PRO A 22 2.39 38.42 38.33
N PRO A 23 2.27 38.16 37.01
CA PRO A 23 1.05 38.47 36.28
C PRO A 23 -0.14 37.66 36.83
N PRO A 24 -1.38 38.19 36.76
CA PRO A 24 -2.57 37.47 37.17
C PRO A 24 -2.73 36.19 36.34
N PRO A 25 -3.26 35.09 36.92
CA PRO A 25 -3.44 33.84 36.20
C PRO A 25 -4.34 34.06 34.97
N GLU A 26 -3.90 33.52 33.85
CA GLU A 26 -4.57 33.64 32.55
C GLU A 26 -5.97 33.01 32.63
N GLN A 27 -7.00 33.75 32.17
CA GLN A 27 -8.38 33.28 32.18
C GLN A 27 -8.52 32.05 31.27
N PRO A 28 -9.16 30.95 31.71
CA PRO A 28 -9.31 29.76 30.87
C PRO A 28 -10.02 30.09 29.55
N GLY A 29 -9.49 29.59 28.43
CA GLY A 29 -10.10 29.76 27.11
C GLY A 29 -11.54 29.22 27.04
N GLY A 30 -12.31 29.65 26.03
CA GLY A 30 -13.75 29.33 25.91
C GLY A 30 -14.09 27.84 26.01
N LYS A 31 -13.29 26.99 25.35
CA LYS A 31 -13.38 25.52 25.48
C LYS A 31 -13.25 25.05 26.93
N ALA A 32 -12.26 25.55 27.67
CA ALA A 32 -12.02 25.13 29.04
C ALA A 32 -13.21 25.49 29.96
N ARG A 33 -13.85 26.64 29.73
CA ARG A 33 -15.07 27.03 30.45
C ARG A 33 -16.26 26.12 30.14
N ALA A 34 -16.49 25.81 28.86
CA ALA A 34 -17.56 24.92 28.44
C ALA A 34 -17.40 23.52 29.06
N LEU A 35 -16.18 22.99 29.01
CA LEU A 35 -15.84 21.68 29.56
C LEU A 35 -15.96 21.64 31.09
N ALA A 36 -15.50 22.68 31.80
CA ALA A 36 -15.69 22.76 33.23
C ALA A 36 -17.17 22.88 33.63
N ALA A 37 -18.01 23.52 32.80
CA ALA A 37 -19.45 23.58 33.02
C ALA A 37 -20.11 22.21 32.80
N ALA A 38 -19.73 21.52 31.73
CA ALA A 38 -20.20 20.18 31.43
C ALA A 38 -19.82 19.17 32.53
N ASP A 39 -18.58 19.22 33.05
CA ASP A 39 -18.12 18.33 34.12
C ASP A 39 -18.94 18.57 35.40
N ARG A 40 -19.17 19.84 35.76
CA ARG A 40 -20.03 20.16 36.92
C ARG A 40 -21.47 19.66 36.75
N ALA A 41 -22.02 19.72 35.53
CA ALA A 41 -23.36 19.17 35.25
C ALA A 41 -23.40 17.66 35.50
N ALA A 42 -22.43 16.94 34.93
CA ALA A 42 -22.26 15.50 35.11
C ALA A 42 -22.02 15.13 36.58
N ASP A 43 -21.21 15.89 37.31
CA ASP A 43 -20.89 15.66 38.72
C ASP A 43 -22.05 15.93 39.66
N SER A 44 -22.84 16.97 39.37
CA SER A 44 -24.01 17.31 40.16
C SER A 44 -25.22 16.40 39.94
N GLY A 45 -25.20 15.59 38.87
CA GLY A 45 -26.35 14.79 38.47
C GLY A 45 -27.50 15.61 37.84
N LEU A 46 -27.17 16.76 37.23
CA LEU A 46 -28.15 17.64 36.58
C LEU A 46 -29.06 16.85 35.64
N ASP A 47 -30.37 17.10 35.70
CA ASP A 47 -31.40 16.46 34.86
C ASP A 47 -31.33 14.92 34.79
N GLY A 48 -30.95 14.29 35.91
CA GLY A 48 -30.90 12.83 36.03
C GLY A 48 -29.61 12.20 35.52
N LEU A 49 -28.55 12.99 35.30
CA LEU A 49 -27.26 12.45 34.87
C LEU A 49 -26.68 11.42 35.86
N ARG A 50 -26.94 11.55 37.17
CA ARG A 50 -26.54 10.57 38.19
C ARG A 50 -27.77 10.10 38.96
N HIS A 51 -27.90 8.80 39.14
CA HIS A 51 -29.03 8.19 39.84
C HIS A 51 -28.62 7.49 41.13
N SER A 52 -27.37 7.00 41.22
CA SER A 52 -26.93 6.19 42.37
C SER A 52 -25.71 6.80 43.10
N PRO A 53 -25.60 6.66 44.43
CA PRO A 53 -24.48 7.21 45.22
C PRO A 53 -23.08 6.68 44.84
N GLY A 54 -23.00 5.54 44.17
CA GLY A 54 -21.75 4.94 43.70
C GLY A 54 -21.42 5.28 42.24
N GLU A 55 -22.22 6.11 41.57
CA GLU A 55 -22.03 6.42 40.15
C GLU A 55 -21.12 7.62 39.92
N GLU A 56 -20.26 7.49 38.92
CA GLU A 56 -19.52 8.61 38.34
C GLU A 56 -19.76 8.67 36.83
N LEU A 57 -19.65 9.87 36.28
CA LEU A 57 -19.65 10.10 34.84
C LEU A 57 -18.27 10.62 34.45
N VAL A 58 -17.55 9.86 33.63
CA VAL A 58 -16.21 10.18 33.19
C VAL A 58 -16.28 10.67 31.76
N ARG A 59 -15.80 11.89 31.51
CA ARG A 59 -15.78 12.45 30.15
C ARG A 59 -14.80 11.70 29.27
N THR A 60 -15.27 11.12 28.18
CA THR A 60 -14.46 10.33 27.25
C THR A 60 -14.16 11.05 25.95
N LYS A 61 -15.05 11.95 25.51
CA LYS A 61 -14.89 12.67 24.25
C LYS A 61 -15.43 14.09 24.31
N VAL A 62 -14.79 14.97 23.55
CA VAL A 62 -15.24 16.35 23.33
C VAL A 62 -15.32 16.60 21.84
N THR A 63 -16.51 16.99 21.37
CA THR A 63 -16.73 17.42 19.99
C THR A 63 -17.01 18.92 19.98
N PRO A 64 -16.08 19.76 19.53
CA PRO A 64 -16.35 21.16 19.24
C PRO A 64 -17.39 21.27 18.11
N TRP A 65 -18.30 22.21 18.24
CA TRP A 65 -19.32 22.54 17.25
C TRP A 65 -19.46 24.06 17.15
N ASP A 66 -20.12 24.53 16.09
CA ASP A 66 -20.22 25.94 15.67
C ASP A 66 -20.44 26.96 16.81
N ASP A 67 -20.01 28.20 16.61
CA ASP A 67 -20.12 29.33 17.57
C ASP A 67 -19.62 29.05 19.01
N GLY A 68 -18.57 28.23 19.13
CA GLY A 68 -17.98 27.89 20.44
C GLY A 68 -18.90 27.00 21.29
N LEU A 69 -19.68 26.14 20.66
CA LEU A 69 -20.40 25.05 21.31
C LEU A 69 -19.50 23.82 21.47
N TYR A 70 -19.76 23.03 22.51
CA TYR A 70 -18.99 21.84 22.84
C TYR A 70 -19.92 20.75 23.37
N TYR A 71 -19.92 19.61 22.69
CA TYR A 71 -20.58 18.39 23.16
C TYR A 71 -19.55 17.56 23.93
N ALA A 72 -19.77 17.39 25.23
CA ALA A 72 -18.96 16.52 26.09
C ALA A 72 -19.72 15.20 26.31
N ALA A 73 -19.15 14.10 25.83
CA ALA A 73 -19.69 12.75 26.03
C ALA A 73 -19.06 12.12 27.28
N TYR A 74 -19.88 11.41 28.04
CA TYR A 74 -19.53 10.76 29.30
C TYR A 74 -19.91 9.29 29.30
N GLU A 75 -19.02 8.47 29.83
CA GLU A 75 -19.31 7.09 30.20
C GLU A 75 -19.58 6.99 31.69
N ARG A 76 -20.51 6.11 32.07
CA ARG A 76 -20.89 5.90 33.47
C ARG A 76 -20.04 4.82 34.10
N THR A 77 -19.66 5.03 35.35
CA THR A 77 -19.09 4.00 36.22
C THR A 77 -19.99 3.79 37.44
N TYR A 78 -19.89 2.63 38.08
CA TYR A 78 -20.55 2.32 39.35
C TYR A 78 -19.56 1.59 40.27
N LEU A 79 -19.22 2.22 41.40
CA LEU A 79 -18.18 1.76 42.33
C LEU A 79 -16.83 1.50 41.63
N GLY A 80 -16.49 2.36 40.65
CA GLY A 80 -15.29 2.26 39.84
C GLY A 80 -15.35 1.23 38.70
N LEU A 81 -16.46 0.50 38.54
CA LEU A 81 -16.66 -0.42 37.42
C LEU A 81 -17.30 0.30 36.23
N PRO A 82 -16.88 0.05 34.98
CA PRO A 82 -17.56 0.59 33.81
C PRO A 82 -19.01 0.10 33.72
N VAL A 83 -19.92 0.97 33.25
CA VAL A 83 -21.34 0.68 33.04
C VAL A 83 -21.66 0.77 31.55
N THR A 84 -22.05 -0.35 30.94
CA THR A 84 -22.47 -0.41 29.53
C THR A 84 -23.96 -0.12 29.40
N GLY A 85 -24.31 0.90 28.59
CA GLY A 85 -25.68 1.27 28.25
C GLY A 85 -26.31 2.39 29.08
N GLY A 86 -25.50 3.22 29.75
CA GLY A 86 -25.94 4.33 30.62
C GLY A 86 -25.18 5.64 30.39
N ASP A 87 -24.67 5.85 29.18
CA ASP A 87 -23.88 7.01 28.75
C ASP A 87 -24.70 8.30 28.64
N ALA A 88 -24.00 9.43 28.58
CA ALA A 88 -24.63 10.74 28.52
C ALA A 88 -23.81 11.77 27.72
N VAL A 89 -24.48 12.82 27.25
CA VAL A 89 -23.88 13.95 26.56
C VAL A 89 -24.36 15.26 27.19
N VAL A 90 -23.43 16.17 27.43
CA VAL A 90 -23.72 17.54 27.88
C VAL A 90 -23.27 18.52 26.80
N LEU A 91 -24.20 19.35 26.32
CA LEU A 91 -23.92 20.45 25.41
C LEU A 91 -23.67 21.73 26.22
N ALA A 92 -22.50 22.35 26.03
CA ALA A 92 -22.14 23.60 26.68
C ALA A 92 -21.50 24.61 25.72
N ASP A 93 -21.64 25.91 26.02
CA ASP A 93 -21.05 26.97 25.22
C ASP A 93 -19.74 27.52 25.80
N SER A 94 -19.00 28.28 24.99
CA SER A 94 -17.71 28.91 25.32
C SER A 94 -17.78 29.96 26.45
N ARG A 95 -18.99 30.35 26.86
CA ARG A 95 -19.26 31.20 28.02
C ARG A 95 -19.43 30.39 29.31
N GLY A 96 -19.41 29.06 29.22
CA GLY A 96 -19.55 28.15 30.36
C GLY A 96 -20.98 27.89 30.77
N ARG A 97 -21.95 28.02 29.84
CA ARG A 97 -23.36 27.66 30.08
C ARG A 97 -23.62 26.26 29.54
N VAL A 98 -24.31 25.43 30.33
CA VAL A 98 -24.90 24.17 29.86
C VAL A 98 -26.21 24.53 29.16
N LEU A 99 -26.35 24.08 27.92
CA LEU A 99 -27.51 24.36 27.08
C LEU A 99 -28.48 23.18 27.03
N ASP A 100 -27.95 21.96 27.04
CA ASP A 100 -28.76 20.75 27.00
C ASP A 100 -28.01 19.55 27.58
N VAL A 101 -28.78 18.55 28.00
CA VAL A 101 -28.31 17.28 28.55
C VAL A 101 -29.14 16.15 27.97
N ALA A 102 -28.47 15.13 27.44
CA ALA A 102 -29.09 13.88 27.01
C ALA A 102 -28.42 12.70 27.73
N ALA A 103 -29.22 11.82 28.32
CA ALA A 103 -28.72 10.63 29.01
C ALA A 103 -29.52 9.39 28.60
N ALA A 104 -28.83 8.27 28.43
CA ALA A 104 -29.49 6.98 28.33
C ALA A 104 -30.23 6.69 29.65
N PRO A 105 -31.50 6.22 29.61
CA PRO A 105 -32.23 5.87 30.82
C PRO A 105 -31.46 4.84 31.63
N ALA A 106 -31.13 5.15 32.88
CA ALA A 106 -30.43 4.26 33.80
C ALA A 106 -31.24 4.10 35.11
N PRO A 107 -31.28 2.89 35.69
CA PRO A 107 -31.98 2.64 36.94
C PRO A 107 -31.06 3.01 38.12
N GLU A 108 -31.63 3.14 39.32
CA GLU A 108 -30.80 3.15 40.51
C GLU A 108 -30.11 1.77 40.67
N LEU A 109 -28.78 1.80 40.81
CA LEU A 109 -27.92 0.64 40.95
C LEU A 109 -27.65 0.37 42.44
N SER A 110 -27.96 -0.87 42.85
CA SER A 110 -27.72 -1.39 44.21
C SER A 110 -27.05 -2.77 44.16
N LEU A 111 -26.01 -2.89 43.33
CA LEU A 111 -25.29 -4.14 43.11
C LEU A 111 -24.03 -4.21 43.99
N SER A 112 -23.73 -5.40 44.52
CA SER A 112 -22.39 -5.71 45.03
C SER A 112 -21.41 -5.88 43.86
N PRO A 113 -20.22 -5.23 43.87
CA PRO A 113 -19.21 -5.33 42.81
C PRO A 113 -18.40 -6.63 42.88
N ARG A 114 -18.69 -7.52 43.84
CA ARG A 114 -17.94 -8.76 44.03
C ARG A 114 -18.40 -9.84 43.04
N ALA A 115 -17.51 -10.23 42.14
CA ALA A 115 -17.67 -11.40 41.29
C ALA A 115 -17.47 -12.70 42.09
N THR A 116 -18.29 -13.72 41.81
CA THR A 116 -18.07 -15.10 42.31
C THR A 116 -17.58 -16.03 41.22
N VAL A 117 -17.78 -15.68 39.95
CA VAL A 117 -17.15 -16.32 38.79
C VAL A 117 -15.82 -15.62 38.53
N SER A 118 -14.75 -16.38 38.33
CA SER A 118 -13.44 -15.84 37.99
C SER A 118 -13.39 -15.36 36.53
N ALA A 119 -12.54 -14.37 36.24
CA ALA A 119 -12.30 -13.89 34.88
C ALA A 119 -11.97 -15.06 33.94
N ALA A 120 -11.03 -15.95 34.30
CA ALA A 120 -10.68 -17.09 33.47
C ALA A 120 -11.85 -18.07 33.20
N ALA A 121 -12.80 -18.20 34.13
CA ALA A 121 -14.00 -19.01 33.89
C ALA A 121 -14.96 -18.30 32.92
N ALA A 122 -15.14 -16.99 33.06
CA ALA A 122 -15.92 -16.18 32.14
C ALA A 122 -15.32 -16.14 30.73
N GLU A 123 -14.00 -16.04 30.60
CA GLU A 123 -13.29 -16.08 29.32
C GLU A 123 -13.58 -17.38 28.57
N ARG A 124 -13.51 -18.54 29.25
CA ARG A 124 -13.88 -19.83 28.63
C ARG A 124 -15.33 -19.84 28.16
N THR A 125 -16.24 -19.29 28.95
CA THR A 125 -17.66 -19.17 28.56
C THR A 125 -17.85 -18.24 27.37
N ALA A 126 -17.10 -17.14 27.30
CA ALA A 126 -17.14 -16.19 26.20
C ALA A 126 -16.56 -16.81 24.91
N THR A 127 -15.36 -17.40 25.00
CA THR A 127 -14.67 -18.05 23.88
C THR A 127 -15.52 -19.15 23.25
N ALA A 128 -16.26 -19.92 24.05
CA ALA A 128 -17.20 -20.94 23.56
C ALA A 128 -18.41 -20.37 22.78
N ARG A 129 -18.57 -19.05 22.69
CA ARG A 129 -19.59 -18.40 21.86
C ARG A 129 -19.16 -18.17 20.42
N VAL A 130 -17.87 -18.36 20.09
CA VAL A 130 -17.38 -18.37 18.71
C VAL A 130 -17.02 -19.81 18.35
N ALA A 131 -17.36 -20.27 17.15
CA ALA A 131 -17.21 -21.68 16.78
C ALA A 131 -15.73 -22.07 16.60
N HIS A 132 -14.94 -21.18 15.99
CA HIS A 132 -13.50 -21.32 15.82
C HIS A 132 -12.81 -20.06 16.34
N PRO A 133 -12.67 -19.92 17.67
CA PRO A 133 -12.09 -18.74 18.28
C PRO A 133 -10.57 -18.69 18.04
N GLU A 134 -10.07 -17.52 17.65
CA GLU A 134 -8.64 -17.25 17.45
C GLU A 134 -8.05 -16.45 18.61
N LYS A 135 -8.80 -15.44 19.08
CA LYS A 135 -8.37 -14.53 20.14
C LYS A 135 -9.54 -14.13 21.03
N ALA A 136 -9.29 -14.02 22.33
CA ALA A 136 -10.20 -13.38 23.28
C ALA A 136 -9.47 -12.28 24.05
N THR A 137 -10.15 -11.19 24.35
CA THR A 137 -9.62 -10.17 25.27
C THR A 137 -9.72 -10.67 26.72
N ALA A 138 -8.81 -10.18 27.58
CA ALA A 138 -8.92 -10.41 29.01
C ALA A 138 -10.29 -9.88 29.51
N PRO A 139 -11.06 -10.67 30.29
CA PRO A 139 -12.37 -10.23 30.73
C PRO A 139 -12.29 -9.03 31.68
N GLU A 140 -13.05 -7.98 31.38
CA GLU A 140 -13.20 -6.79 32.22
C GLU A 140 -14.48 -6.89 33.05
N LEU A 141 -14.40 -6.56 34.35
CA LEU A 141 -15.58 -6.58 35.22
C LEU A 141 -16.32 -5.25 35.09
N GLY A 142 -17.60 -5.31 34.74
CA GLY A 142 -18.45 -4.15 34.55
C GLY A 142 -19.89 -4.40 34.94
N VAL A 143 -20.75 -3.42 34.71
CA VAL A 143 -22.20 -3.52 34.88
C VAL A 143 -22.86 -3.34 33.52
N LEU A 144 -23.67 -4.31 33.09
CA LEU A 144 -24.49 -4.21 31.90
C LEU A 144 -25.92 -3.81 32.29
N LEU A 145 -26.47 -2.76 31.67
CA LEU A 145 -27.89 -2.39 31.83
C LEU A 145 -28.75 -3.12 30.78
N LYS A 146 -29.54 -4.11 31.21
CA LYS A 146 -30.34 -4.97 30.32
C LYS A 146 -31.80 -4.53 30.22
N GLY A 147 -32.31 -4.32 28.99
CA GLY A 147 -33.75 -4.16 28.69
C GLY A 147 -34.26 -2.73 28.44
N GLY A 148 -33.41 -1.83 27.94
CA GLY A 148 -33.72 -0.39 27.80
C GLY A 148 -34.55 0.07 26.58
N ASN A 149 -35.20 -0.80 25.80
CA ASN A 149 -36.13 -0.32 24.77
C ASN A 149 -37.46 0.07 25.42
N GLY A 150 -37.69 1.37 25.63
CA GLY A 150 -38.99 1.93 26.06
C GLY A 150 -38.98 2.79 27.33
N GLY A 151 -37.85 3.38 27.74
CA GLY A 151 -37.83 4.43 28.78
C GLY A 151 -37.83 3.96 30.24
N ASN A 152 -37.62 2.66 30.50
CA ASN A 152 -37.68 2.08 31.85
C ASN A 152 -36.32 1.52 32.33
N GLY A 153 -35.21 2.22 32.09
CA GLY A 153 -33.87 2.02 32.71
C GLY A 153 -33.17 0.65 32.63
N GLY A 154 -33.85 -0.44 32.28
CA GLY A 154 -33.33 -1.80 32.41
C GLY A 154 -33.01 -2.22 33.87
N LYS A 155 -32.43 -3.40 34.04
CA LYS A 155 -31.83 -3.87 35.31
C LYS A 155 -30.32 -3.99 35.12
N GLY A 156 -29.55 -3.44 36.06
CA GLY A 156 -28.11 -3.65 36.10
C GLY A 156 -27.72 -5.08 36.46
N VAL A 157 -26.79 -5.66 35.72
CA VAL A 157 -26.21 -6.99 35.97
C VAL A 157 -24.69 -6.85 36.02
N LEU A 158 -24.05 -7.38 37.06
CA LEU A 158 -22.60 -7.45 37.13
C LEU A 158 -22.10 -8.51 36.13
N THR A 159 -21.27 -8.12 35.18
CA THR A 159 -20.80 -8.98 34.09
C THR A 159 -19.31 -8.89 33.86
N TRP A 160 -18.72 -10.00 33.44
CA TRP A 160 -17.45 -10.03 32.74
C TRP A 160 -17.70 -9.79 31.25
N GLN A 161 -17.10 -8.76 30.68
CA GLN A 161 -17.14 -8.45 29.25
C GLN A 161 -15.88 -8.95 28.57
N SER A 162 -16.03 -9.62 27.43
CA SER A 162 -14.90 -10.06 26.61
C SER A 162 -15.25 -9.93 25.14
N THR A 163 -14.29 -9.52 24.32
CA THR A 163 -14.38 -9.58 22.86
C THR A 163 -13.68 -10.83 22.38
N VAL A 164 -14.39 -11.67 21.64
CA VAL A 164 -13.87 -12.91 21.07
C VAL A 164 -13.88 -12.78 19.54
N THR A 165 -12.70 -12.89 18.95
CA THR A 165 -12.47 -12.88 17.50
C THR A 165 -12.19 -14.30 17.02
N GLY A 166 -12.74 -14.67 15.87
CA GLY A 166 -12.49 -15.95 15.20
C GLY A 166 -13.44 -16.12 14.03
N THR A 167 -13.87 -17.34 13.75
CA THR A 167 -14.85 -17.62 12.69
C THR A 167 -16.09 -18.40 13.19
N THR A 168 -17.20 -18.24 12.49
CA THR A 168 -18.42 -19.04 12.64
C THR A 168 -18.18 -20.46 12.15
N ALA A 169 -19.09 -21.39 12.44
CA ALA A 169 -18.98 -22.79 11.97
C ALA A 169 -18.99 -22.92 10.44
N ALA A 170 -19.45 -21.88 9.71
CA ALA A 170 -19.45 -21.82 8.26
C ALA A 170 -18.17 -21.15 7.68
N GLY A 171 -17.23 -20.72 8.53
CA GLY A 171 -15.97 -20.10 8.11
C GLY A 171 -15.96 -18.56 8.05
N ALA A 172 -17.12 -17.90 8.18
CA ALA A 172 -17.21 -16.43 8.20
C ALA A 172 -16.52 -15.83 9.45
N PRO A 173 -15.76 -14.72 9.35
CA PRO A 173 -15.29 -13.92 10.47
C PRO A 173 -16.40 -13.58 11.46
N SER A 174 -16.06 -13.60 12.73
CA SER A 174 -16.95 -13.28 13.83
C SER A 174 -16.19 -12.51 14.90
N VAL A 175 -16.80 -11.43 15.37
CA VAL A 175 -16.32 -10.65 16.50
C VAL A 175 -17.47 -10.55 17.47
N ARG A 176 -17.43 -11.33 18.54
CA ARG A 176 -18.49 -11.35 19.56
C ARG A 176 -18.06 -10.61 20.79
N GLU A 177 -18.80 -9.58 21.13
CA GLU A 177 -18.78 -9.04 22.47
C GLU A 177 -19.71 -9.88 23.35
N VAL A 178 -19.15 -10.54 24.35
CA VAL A 178 -19.87 -11.47 25.21
C VAL A 178 -19.87 -10.94 26.64
N TYR A 179 -21.06 -10.83 27.21
CA TYR A 179 -21.28 -10.45 28.60
C TYR A 179 -21.67 -11.70 29.40
N VAL A 180 -20.78 -12.13 30.29
CA VAL A 180 -20.99 -13.28 31.17
C VAL A 180 -21.35 -12.78 32.56
N ASP A 181 -22.45 -13.25 33.14
CA ASP A 181 -22.87 -12.90 34.50
C ASP A 181 -21.76 -13.27 35.49
N ALA A 182 -21.24 -12.26 36.20
CA ALA A 182 -20.10 -12.41 37.08
C ALA A 182 -20.41 -13.21 38.36
N ARG A 183 -21.67 -13.58 38.59
CA ARG A 183 -22.11 -14.40 39.73
C ARG A 183 -22.47 -15.82 39.32
N THR A 184 -23.14 -15.99 38.19
CA THR A 184 -23.67 -17.29 37.75
C THR A 184 -22.86 -17.95 36.64
N GLY A 185 -22.01 -17.19 35.93
CA GLY A 185 -21.24 -17.68 34.79
C GLY A 185 -22.09 -17.93 33.53
N LYS A 186 -23.37 -17.55 33.55
CA LYS A 186 -24.26 -17.65 32.38
C LYS A 186 -24.05 -16.45 31.47
N VAL A 187 -24.12 -16.65 30.16
CA VAL A 187 -24.13 -15.53 29.21
C VAL A 187 -25.42 -14.73 29.39
N VAL A 188 -25.24 -13.44 29.65
CA VAL A 188 -26.32 -12.45 29.82
C VAL A 188 -26.73 -11.90 28.48
N GLU A 189 -25.74 -11.61 27.63
CA GLU A 189 -25.89 -11.01 26.32
C GLU A 189 -24.67 -11.38 25.46
N THR A 190 -24.92 -11.62 24.17
CA THR A 190 -23.89 -11.72 23.15
C THR A 190 -24.27 -10.75 22.05
N ARG A 191 -23.35 -9.87 21.67
CA ARG A 191 -23.50 -8.98 20.53
C ARG A 191 -22.55 -9.46 19.45
N GLU A 192 -23.11 -9.92 18.33
CA GLU A 192 -22.31 -10.11 17.12
C GLU A 192 -22.00 -8.72 16.58
N GLN A 193 -20.71 -8.37 16.56
CA GLN A 193 -20.24 -7.09 16.06
C GLN A 193 -20.01 -7.14 14.54
N VAL A 194 -19.90 -8.33 13.93
CA VAL A 194 -19.60 -8.49 12.49
C VAL A 194 -20.47 -9.59 11.87
N ARG A 195 -21.05 -9.32 10.71
CA ARG A 195 -21.58 -10.34 9.82
C ARG A 195 -20.86 -10.20 8.47
N ASP A 196 -20.10 -11.22 8.09
CA ASP A 196 -19.87 -11.52 6.67
C ASP A 196 -21.24 -11.84 6.10
N ALA A 197 -21.79 -10.87 5.38
CA ALA A 197 -23.00 -11.06 4.65
C ALA A 197 -22.62 -11.19 3.19
N SER A 198 -22.74 -12.41 2.67
CA SER A 198 -22.83 -12.64 1.25
C SER A 198 -23.89 -11.71 0.65
N GLY A 199 -23.43 -10.76 -0.15
CA GLY A 199 -24.25 -9.80 -0.87
C GLY A 199 -24.29 -10.16 -2.35
N GLN A 200 -25.45 -9.99 -2.97
CA GLN A 200 -25.59 -10.15 -4.42
C GLN A 200 -25.43 -8.79 -5.10
N GLY A 201 -24.23 -8.51 -5.57
CA GLY A 201 -23.88 -7.34 -6.38
C GLY A 201 -24.18 -7.54 -7.86
N TYR A 202 -24.19 -6.45 -8.64
CA TYR A 202 -24.44 -6.51 -10.08
C TYR A 202 -23.17 -6.81 -10.87
N HIS A 203 -22.06 -6.16 -10.51
CA HIS A 203 -20.83 -6.21 -11.29
C HIS A 203 -20.00 -7.47 -11.02
N TYR A 204 -20.02 -7.95 -9.78
CA TYR A 204 -19.12 -8.99 -9.29
C TYR A 204 -19.85 -10.22 -8.75
N GLY A 205 -21.17 -10.28 -8.95
CA GLY A 205 -22.02 -11.37 -8.48
C GLY A 205 -22.07 -11.45 -6.96
N THR A 206 -21.91 -12.66 -6.43
CA THR A 206 -21.90 -12.88 -4.99
C THR A 206 -20.55 -12.49 -4.40
N VAL A 207 -20.54 -11.50 -3.51
CA VAL A 207 -19.34 -10.99 -2.82
C VAL A 207 -19.55 -11.00 -1.32
N GLU A 208 -18.46 -11.07 -0.57
CA GLU A 208 -18.51 -10.88 0.89
C GLU A 208 -18.32 -9.41 1.22
N ILE A 209 -19.16 -8.91 2.13
CA ILE A 209 -19.09 -7.55 2.65
C ILE A 209 -19.24 -7.54 4.17
N ASP A 210 -18.45 -6.67 4.81
CA ASP A 210 -18.55 -6.44 6.25
C ASP A 210 -19.78 -5.58 6.56
N THR A 211 -20.76 -6.16 7.27
CA THR A 211 -21.97 -5.45 7.71
C THR A 211 -22.30 -5.76 9.16
N ALA A 212 -23.04 -4.86 9.81
CA ALA A 212 -23.74 -5.17 11.05
C ALA A 212 -24.87 -6.17 10.76
N ALA A 213 -25.23 -6.99 11.75
CA ALA A 213 -26.12 -8.14 11.55
C ALA A 213 -27.43 -7.85 10.78
N ASN A 214 -28.03 -6.68 11.01
CA ASN A 214 -29.29 -6.24 10.39
C ASN A 214 -29.18 -4.82 9.81
N SER A 215 -28.00 -4.40 9.35
CA SER A 215 -27.80 -3.08 8.75
C SER A 215 -26.61 -3.09 7.80
N MET A 216 -26.72 -2.47 6.63
CA MET A 216 -25.59 -2.14 5.74
C MET A 216 -24.71 -1.02 6.32
N THR A 217 -24.30 -1.19 7.56
CA THR A 217 -23.34 -0.38 8.31
C THR A 217 -22.12 -1.25 8.55
N ASP A 218 -20.93 -0.77 8.22
CA ASP A 218 -19.69 -1.49 8.45
C ASP A 218 -19.20 -1.21 9.89
N PRO A 219 -19.12 -2.23 10.76
CA PRO A 219 -18.72 -2.08 12.14
C PRO A 219 -17.19 -2.05 12.34
N LEU A 220 -16.42 -2.44 11.32
CA LEU A 220 -14.96 -2.51 11.36
C LEU A 220 -14.32 -1.20 10.88
N ARG A 221 -14.98 -0.49 9.97
CA ARG A 221 -14.47 0.74 9.35
C ARG A 221 -15.28 1.95 9.82
N THR A 222 -14.64 2.84 10.57
CA THR A 222 -15.33 3.94 11.27
C THR A 222 -16.05 4.86 10.28
N GLY A 223 -17.36 5.06 10.49
CA GLY A 223 -18.18 6.00 9.71
C GLY A 223 -18.78 5.42 8.44
N PHE A 224 -18.50 4.16 8.10
CA PHE A 224 -18.94 3.58 6.84
C PHE A 224 -20.29 2.87 6.95
N GLN A 225 -21.17 3.22 6.03
CA GLN A 225 -22.47 2.60 5.81
C GLN A 225 -22.95 2.94 4.40
N CYS A 226 -23.83 2.12 3.84
CA CYS A 226 -24.47 2.41 2.57
C CYS A 226 -25.99 2.35 2.69
N GLY A 227 -26.65 3.34 2.08
CA GLY A 227 -28.11 3.43 2.02
C GLY A 227 -28.60 4.17 0.79
N GLY A 228 -29.91 4.34 0.68
CA GLY A 228 -30.51 5.17 -0.35
C GLY A 228 -30.19 6.66 -0.18
N GLN A 229 -30.78 7.52 -1.01
CA GLN A 229 -30.53 8.97 -0.97
C GLN A 229 -30.90 9.65 0.37
N ASN A 230 -31.74 9.03 1.21
CA ASN A 230 -32.05 9.50 2.56
C ASN A 230 -30.89 9.27 3.57
N GLY A 231 -29.88 8.48 3.20
CA GLY A 231 -28.70 8.17 4.00
C GLY A 231 -28.92 7.13 5.10
N ALA A 232 -30.13 6.57 5.23
CA ALA A 232 -30.39 5.48 6.17
C ALA A 232 -29.93 4.16 5.56
N PRO A 233 -29.14 3.34 6.28
CA PRO A 233 -28.69 2.06 5.77
C PRO A 233 -29.86 1.09 5.59
N TYR A 234 -29.73 0.16 4.64
CA TYR A 234 -30.69 -0.93 4.47
C TYR A 234 -30.60 -1.90 5.64
N THR A 235 -31.74 -2.38 6.15
CA THR A 235 -31.81 -3.15 7.41
C THR A 235 -32.41 -4.55 7.30
N THR A 236 -32.73 -5.01 6.09
CA THR A 236 -33.46 -6.27 5.88
C THR A 236 -32.66 -7.22 4.99
N PRO A 237 -31.77 -8.08 5.55
CA PRO A 237 -31.03 -9.05 4.76
C PRO A 237 -31.93 -10.19 4.21
N PRO A 238 -31.49 -10.97 3.20
CA PRO A 238 -30.18 -10.93 2.52
C PRO A 238 -29.98 -9.67 1.65
N TRP A 239 -28.72 -9.27 1.45
CA TRP A 239 -28.41 -8.02 0.75
C TRP A 239 -28.43 -8.18 -0.76
N GLY A 240 -29.28 -7.43 -1.44
CA GLY A 240 -29.30 -7.31 -2.89
C GLY A 240 -29.89 -8.53 -3.60
N ASN A 241 -30.11 -8.37 -4.90
CA ASN A 241 -30.66 -9.38 -5.79
C ASN A 241 -29.90 -9.50 -7.11
N GLY A 242 -28.75 -8.82 -7.25
CA GLY A 242 -27.95 -8.80 -8.47
C GLY A 242 -28.54 -7.98 -9.62
N GLY A 243 -29.62 -7.22 -9.37
CA GLY A 243 -30.27 -6.39 -10.37
C GLY A 243 -29.55 -5.05 -10.58
N ALA A 244 -29.26 -4.69 -11.84
CA ALA A 244 -28.55 -3.46 -12.23
C ALA A 244 -29.16 -2.13 -11.72
N ASN A 245 -30.44 -2.14 -11.36
CA ASN A 245 -31.18 -0.96 -10.86
C ASN A 245 -31.66 -1.12 -9.41
N ASP A 246 -31.34 -2.23 -8.77
CA ASP A 246 -31.69 -2.48 -7.38
C ASP A 246 -30.72 -1.71 -6.47
N LEU A 247 -31.27 -0.86 -5.58
CA LEU A 247 -30.43 0.04 -4.78
C LEU A 247 -29.67 -0.67 -3.66
N GLU A 248 -30.20 -1.79 -3.18
CA GLU A 248 -29.50 -2.62 -2.19
C GLU A 248 -28.33 -3.37 -2.85
N THR A 249 -28.53 -3.90 -4.06
CA THR A 249 -27.48 -4.45 -4.94
C THR A 249 -26.39 -3.42 -5.22
N ALA A 250 -26.77 -2.18 -5.52
CA ALA A 250 -25.82 -1.09 -5.70
C ALA A 250 -25.00 -0.81 -4.43
N CYS A 251 -25.64 -0.87 -3.26
CA CYS A 251 -24.93 -0.77 -1.99
C CYS A 251 -24.02 -1.97 -1.72
N VAL A 252 -24.34 -3.17 -2.20
CA VAL A 252 -23.42 -4.31 -2.12
C VAL A 252 -22.15 -4.01 -2.94
N ASP A 253 -22.29 -3.56 -4.18
CA ASP A 253 -21.16 -3.22 -5.04
C ASP A 253 -20.30 -2.09 -4.44
N ILE A 254 -20.94 -1.03 -3.91
CA ILE A 254 -20.26 0.08 -3.24
C ILE A 254 -19.50 -0.39 -2.00
N MET A 255 -20.14 -1.17 -1.13
CA MET A 255 -19.50 -1.67 0.09
C MET A 255 -18.32 -2.56 -0.24
N TYR A 256 -18.49 -3.48 -1.18
CA TYR A 256 -17.40 -4.33 -1.63
C TYR A 256 -16.21 -3.51 -2.14
N ALA A 257 -16.41 -2.62 -3.11
CA ALA A 257 -15.32 -1.84 -3.68
C ALA A 257 -14.61 -0.93 -2.65
N ALA A 258 -15.37 -0.25 -1.78
CA ALA A 258 -14.79 0.63 -0.76
C ALA A 258 -13.99 -0.14 0.32
N GLN A 259 -14.44 -1.35 0.67
CA GLN A 259 -13.74 -2.24 1.60
C GLN A 259 -12.45 -2.79 0.98
N GLN A 260 -12.49 -3.17 -0.31
CA GLN A 260 -11.29 -3.59 -1.03
C GLN A 260 -10.25 -2.46 -1.14
N GLU A 261 -10.68 -1.22 -1.42
CA GLU A 261 -9.78 -0.07 -1.42
C GLU A 261 -9.21 0.20 -0.02
N PHE A 262 -10.02 0.07 1.05
CA PHE A 262 -9.54 0.22 2.41
C PHE A 262 -8.41 -0.76 2.73
N ASP A 263 -8.58 -2.02 2.33
CA ASP A 263 -7.60 -3.08 2.56
C ASP A 263 -6.36 -2.85 1.69
N MET A 264 -6.53 -2.49 0.41
CA MET A 264 -5.44 -2.11 -0.49
C MET A 264 -4.61 -0.96 0.05
N LEU A 265 -5.24 0.11 0.55
CA LEU A 265 -4.54 1.24 1.17
C LEU A 265 -3.65 0.76 2.31
N LYS A 266 -4.19 -0.11 3.17
CA LYS A 266 -3.45 -0.64 4.32
C LYS A 266 -2.29 -1.52 3.89
N GLU A 267 -2.52 -2.44 2.97
CA GLU A 267 -1.56 -3.47 2.57
C GLU A 267 -0.47 -2.95 1.64
N TRP A 268 -0.85 -2.21 0.60
CA TRP A 268 0.09 -1.77 -0.45
C TRP A 268 0.78 -0.46 -0.08
N THR A 269 0.06 0.48 0.55
CA THR A 269 0.59 1.82 0.83
C THR A 269 0.96 2.03 2.30
N GLY A 270 0.30 1.34 3.23
CA GLY A 270 0.40 1.56 4.68
C GLY A 270 -0.52 2.66 5.21
N TYR A 271 -1.35 3.28 4.35
CA TYR A 271 -2.32 4.30 4.74
C TYR A 271 -3.56 3.66 5.41
N ASN A 272 -4.06 4.27 6.47
CA ASN A 272 -5.06 3.64 7.35
C ASN A 272 -6.48 4.08 6.99
N GLY A 273 -7.09 3.43 6.01
CA GLY A 273 -8.40 3.80 5.46
C GLY A 273 -8.39 5.12 4.69
N GLN A 274 -9.48 5.40 3.96
CA GLN A 274 -9.61 6.55 3.08
C GLN A 274 -9.41 7.89 3.83
N ASN A 275 -9.85 7.96 5.09
CA ASN A 275 -9.66 9.14 5.93
C ASN A 275 -8.32 9.21 6.69
N GLY A 276 -7.45 8.20 6.53
CA GLY A 276 -6.15 8.09 7.22
C GLY A 276 -6.24 7.75 8.72
N ARG A 277 -7.43 7.46 9.25
CA ARG A 277 -7.73 7.22 10.67
C ARG A 277 -8.56 5.93 10.90
N GLY A 278 -8.56 5.01 9.93
CA GLY A 278 -9.27 3.73 10.02
C GLY A 278 -10.76 3.84 9.68
N GLY A 279 -11.14 4.80 8.83
CA GLY A 279 -12.50 4.96 8.37
C GLY A 279 -12.61 5.64 7.02
N LEU A 280 -13.85 5.90 6.62
CA LEU A 280 -14.27 6.50 5.35
C LEU A 280 -15.65 7.13 5.53
N VAL A 281 -16.03 8.03 4.63
CA VAL A 281 -17.36 8.64 4.67
C VAL A 281 -18.46 7.63 4.28
N PRO A 282 -19.74 7.85 4.69
CA PRO A 282 -20.84 7.00 4.25
C PRO A 282 -21.13 7.17 2.76
N ALA A 283 -21.75 6.14 2.16
CA ALA A 283 -22.14 6.13 0.76
C ALA A 283 -23.67 6.20 0.56
N ARG A 284 -24.09 6.74 -0.59
CA ARG A 284 -25.51 6.79 -1.01
C ARG A 284 -25.71 6.26 -2.42
N ALA A 285 -26.61 5.30 -2.58
CA ALA A 285 -27.06 4.81 -3.88
C ALA A 285 -28.35 5.50 -4.36
N GLY A 286 -28.64 5.41 -5.65
CA GLY A 286 -29.94 5.79 -6.22
C GLY A 286 -30.10 7.27 -6.57
N LEU A 287 -29.00 7.98 -6.83
CA LEU A 287 -29.09 9.32 -7.41
C LEU A 287 -29.66 9.22 -8.84
N SER A 288 -30.62 10.08 -9.18
CA SER A 288 -31.37 9.95 -10.44
C SER A 288 -30.64 10.49 -11.67
N VAL A 289 -29.42 11.02 -11.53
CA VAL A 289 -28.63 11.64 -12.59
C VAL A 289 -27.43 10.78 -12.98
N VAL A 290 -26.84 11.10 -14.13
CA VAL A 290 -25.62 10.47 -14.65
C VAL A 290 -24.41 11.10 -13.97
N ASN A 291 -24.18 10.70 -12.73
CA ASN A 291 -23.02 11.13 -11.98
C ASN A 291 -22.72 10.19 -10.80
N ALA A 292 -21.45 10.18 -10.40
CA ALA A 292 -21.03 9.83 -9.05
C ALA A 292 -20.22 11.02 -8.51
N TYR A 293 -20.24 11.26 -7.20
CA TYR A 293 -19.44 12.34 -6.60
C TYR A 293 -19.18 12.14 -5.10
N TYR A 294 -18.04 12.63 -4.65
CA TYR A 294 -17.72 12.96 -3.26
C TYR A 294 -17.99 14.44 -2.95
N ASP A 295 -18.54 14.75 -1.77
CA ASP A 295 -18.86 16.14 -1.39
C ASP A 295 -18.19 16.66 -0.10
N GLY A 296 -17.18 15.94 0.41
CA GLY A 296 -16.55 16.24 1.70
C GLY A 296 -17.11 15.43 2.87
N SER A 297 -18.33 14.90 2.72
CA SER A 297 -19.06 14.24 3.81
C SER A 297 -19.61 12.86 3.45
N LYS A 298 -19.70 12.53 2.17
CA LYS A 298 -20.22 11.26 1.63
C LYS A 298 -19.81 11.08 0.17
N THR A 299 -19.90 9.84 -0.30
CA THR A 299 -19.94 9.52 -1.74
C THR A 299 -21.39 9.27 -2.16
N THR A 300 -21.77 9.69 -3.37
CA THR A 300 -23.13 9.50 -3.90
C THR A 300 -23.07 8.97 -5.32
N TYR A 301 -23.80 7.89 -5.58
CA TYR A 301 -23.77 7.17 -6.86
C TYR A 301 -25.12 7.23 -7.55
N GLY A 302 -25.08 7.59 -8.83
CA GLY A 302 -26.23 7.68 -9.70
C GLY A 302 -26.34 6.53 -10.67
N ARG A 303 -26.91 6.82 -11.84
CA ARG A 303 -27.22 5.82 -12.88
C ARG A 303 -26.69 6.25 -14.23
N ASN A 304 -26.44 5.31 -15.11
CA ASN A 304 -25.99 5.62 -16.46
C ASN A 304 -27.04 6.39 -17.29
N GLN A 305 -26.64 6.88 -18.47
CA GLN A 305 -27.49 7.70 -19.36
C GLN A 305 -28.82 7.03 -19.74
N THR A 306 -28.83 5.71 -19.86
CA THR A 306 -30.02 4.94 -20.21
C THR A 306 -30.87 4.56 -18.98
N GLY A 307 -30.40 4.86 -17.76
CA GLY A 307 -31.06 4.48 -16.52
C GLY A 307 -31.17 2.97 -16.31
N THR A 308 -30.29 2.20 -16.94
CA THR A 308 -30.28 0.74 -16.92
C THR A 308 -29.31 0.16 -15.91
N ASN A 309 -28.38 0.98 -15.40
CA ASN A 309 -27.34 0.54 -14.47
C ASN A 309 -27.02 1.62 -13.43
N GLN A 310 -26.70 1.21 -12.20
CA GLN A 310 -26.06 2.08 -11.20
C GLN A 310 -24.56 2.23 -11.51
N LEU A 311 -23.99 3.39 -11.18
CA LEU A 311 -22.58 3.70 -11.44
C LEU A 311 -21.73 3.23 -10.25
N THR A 312 -21.63 1.92 -10.05
CA THR A 312 -21.06 1.31 -8.84
C THR A 312 -19.99 0.24 -9.14
N SER A 313 -19.29 0.35 -10.27
CA SER A 313 -18.09 -0.47 -10.52
C SER A 313 -16.95 -0.10 -9.56
N ILE A 314 -15.99 -1.01 -9.37
CA ILE A 314 -14.89 -0.85 -8.41
C ILE A 314 -14.14 0.44 -8.66
N ASP A 315 -13.74 0.69 -9.90
CA ASP A 315 -13.00 1.87 -10.30
C ASP A 315 -13.76 3.18 -10.03
N VAL A 316 -15.06 3.23 -10.30
CA VAL A 316 -15.91 4.41 -10.03
C VAL A 316 -16.07 4.62 -8.53
N VAL A 317 -16.32 3.56 -7.75
CA VAL A 317 -16.44 3.66 -6.30
C VAL A 317 -15.13 4.12 -5.67
N ALA A 318 -14.02 3.49 -6.04
CA ALA A 318 -12.70 3.87 -5.57
C ALA A 318 -12.25 5.24 -6.10
N HIS A 319 -12.76 5.69 -7.26
CA HIS A 319 -12.54 7.06 -7.73
C HIS A 319 -13.15 8.09 -6.77
N GLU A 320 -14.40 7.89 -6.34
CA GLU A 320 -15.04 8.82 -5.39
C GLU A 320 -14.34 8.84 -4.03
N TYR A 321 -13.86 7.69 -3.57
CA TYR A 321 -13.06 7.62 -2.36
C TYR A 321 -11.63 8.13 -2.55
N GLY A 322 -11.10 8.10 -3.77
CA GLY A 322 -9.88 8.80 -4.16
C GLY A 322 -9.96 10.31 -3.91
N HIS A 323 -11.13 10.92 -4.14
CA HIS A 323 -11.37 12.31 -3.73
C HIS A 323 -11.39 12.49 -2.21
N GLU A 324 -11.95 11.54 -1.44
CA GLU A 324 -11.81 11.56 0.02
C GLU A 324 -10.33 11.52 0.43
N ILE A 325 -9.53 10.62 -0.15
CA ILE A 325 -8.10 10.52 0.17
C ILE A 325 -7.38 11.83 -0.19
N PHE A 326 -7.70 12.43 -1.33
CA PHE A 326 -7.15 13.72 -1.72
C PHE A 326 -7.54 14.84 -0.73
N ASP A 327 -8.77 14.86 -0.24
CA ASP A 327 -9.26 15.83 0.75
C ASP A 327 -8.62 15.61 2.14
N ARG A 328 -8.40 14.35 2.53
CA ARG A 328 -7.90 13.96 3.85
C ARG A 328 -6.38 14.00 3.95
N THR A 329 -5.69 14.07 2.82
CA THR A 329 -4.24 14.37 2.74
C THR A 329 -3.99 15.89 2.75
N PRO A 330 -2.79 16.35 3.17
CA PRO A 330 -2.52 17.78 3.31
C PRO A 330 -2.76 18.58 2.01
N GLY A 331 -3.09 19.88 2.14
CA GLY A 331 -3.19 20.76 0.98
C GLY A 331 -4.48 20.67 0.16
N SER A 332 -5.60 20.20 0.74
CA SER A 332 -6.89 20.06 0.05
C SER A 332 -7.52 21.38 -0.42
N SER A 333 -7.08 22.54 0.09
CA SER A 333 -7.59 23.87 -0.30
C SER A 333 -7.01 24.42 -1.62
N GLY A 334 -6.56 23.55 -2.52
CA GLY A 334 -6.03 23.93 -3.84
C GLY A 334 -7.12 24.49 -4.77
N SER A 335 -6.73 25.18 -5.84
CA SER A 335 -7.67 25.77 -6.79
C SER A 335 -7.09 25.81 -8.21
N GLY A 336 -7.97 25.90 -9.21
CA GLY A 336 -7.61 26.01 -10.63
C GLY A 336 -7.71 24.68 -11.38
N SER A 337 -7.74 24.76 -12.71
CA SER A 337 -7.94 23.61 -13.60
C SER A 337 -6.89 22.52 -13.40
N GLU A 338 -5.61 22.89 -13.27
CA GLU A 338 -4.55 21.93 -13.08
C GLU A 338 -4.68 21.21 -11.73
N ASN A 339 -4.95 21.93 -10.66
CA ASN A 339 -5.15 21.32 -9.34
C ASN A 339 -6.37 20.40 -9.31
N GLY A 340 -7.48 20.84 -9.93
CA GLY A 340 -8.67 20.03 -10.11
C GLY A 340 -8.40 18.76 -10.92
N GLY A 341 -7.66 18.87 -12.03
CA GLY A 341 -7.25 17.71 -12.82
C GLY A 341 -6.37 16.72 -12.04
N MET A 342 -5.49 17.22 -11.18
CA MET A 342 -4.69 16.36 -10.28
C MET A 342 -5.56 15.64 -9.24
N ASN A 343 -6.67 16.25 -8.82
CA ASN A 343 -7.65 15.60 -7.93
C ASN A 343 -8.46 14.53 -8.70
N GLU A 344 -8.95 14.85 -9.90
CA GLU A 344 -9.62 13.89 -10.79
C GLU A 344 -8.74 12.66 -11.10
N SER A 345 -7.47 12.88 -11.47
CA SER A 345 -6.53 11.77 -11.70
C SER A 345 -6.18 11.01 -10.42
N THR A 346 -6.31 11.63 -9.24
CA THR A 346 -6.15 10.89 -7.99
C THR A 346 -7.26 9.86 -7.83
N GLY A 347 -8.51 10.23 -8.14
CA GLY A 347 -9.63 9.29 -8.23
C GLY A 347 -9.35 8.15 -9.21
N ASP A 348 -8.97 8.48 -10.45
CA ASP A 348 -8.68 7.45 -11.48
C ASP A 348 -7.54 6.49 -11.06
N ILE A 349 -6.48 7.02 -10.45
CA ILE A 349 -5.36 6.20 -9.95
C ILE A 349 -5.85 5.26 -8.84
N PHE A 350 -6.65 5.74 -7.88
CA PHE A 350 -7.20 4.89 -6.82
C PHE A 350 -8.18 3.84 -7.36
N GLY A 351 -8.95 4.19 -8.41
CA GLY A 351 -9.74 3.24 -9.19
C GLY A 351 -8.89 2.10 -9.75
N ALA A 352 -7.92 2.44 -10.60
CA ALA A 352 -7.08 1.46 -11.28
C ALA A 352 -6.26 0.57 -10.32
N ILE A 353 -5.73 1.12 -9.22
CA ILE A 353 -4.98 0.29 -8.26
C ILE A 353 -5.88 -0.58 -7.40
N THR A 354 -7.15 -0.18 -7.17
CA THR A 354 -8.12 -1.02 -6.46
C THR A 354 -8.57 -2.18 -7.35
N GLU A 355 -8.81 -1.94 -8.64
CA GLU A 355 -9.02 -3.02 -9.60
C GLU A 355 -7.81 -3.96 -9.69
N ALA A 356 -6.59 -3.41 -9.70
CA ALA A 356 -5.36 -4.20 -9.66
C ALA A 356 -5.22 -5.05 -8.39
N TYR A 357 -5.70 -4.54 -7.25
CA TYR A 357 -5.71 -5.26 -5.98
C TYR A 357 -6.72 -6.40 -5.98
N VAL A 358 -7.95 -6.12 -6.42
CA VAL A 358 -9.02 -7.12 -6.49
C VAL A 358 -8.74 -8.17 -7.56
N ASN A 359 -8.16 -7.75 -8.68
CA ASN A 359 -7.77 -8.59 -9.82
C ASN A 359 -8.90 -9.54 -10.26
N SER A 360 -10.11 -8.99 -10.38
CA SER A 360 -11.29 -9.77 -10.70
C SER A 360 -11.29 -10.21 -12.17
N PRO A 361 -11.66 -11.45 -12.50
CA PRO A 361 -11.85 -11.84 -13.90
C PRO A 361 -13.08 -11.15 -14.53
N ALA A 362 -14.05 -10.71 -13.73
CA ALA A 362 -15.20 -9.95 -14.21
C ALA A 362 -14.81 -8.52 -14.65
N ASP A 363 -13.70 -8.03 -14.11
CA ASP A 363 -13.17 -6.68 -14.29
C ASP A 363 -11.64 -6.69 -14.14
N PRO A 364 -10.94 -7.17 -15.18
CA PRO A 364 -9.49 -7.30 -15.13
C PRO A 364 -8.84 -5.91 -15.08
N PRO A 365 -7.69 -5.75 -14.39
CA PRO A 365 -7.01 -4.46 -14.33
C PRO A 365 -6.59 -4.02 -15.74
N ASP A 366 -7.17 -2.92 -16.22
CA ASP A 366 -7.04 -2.52 -17.63
C ASP A 366 -6.64 -1.05 -17.84
N TYR A 367 -6.63 -0.24 -16.77
CA TYR A 367 -6.30 1.19 -16.81
C TYR A 367 -7.26 2.02 -17.70
N THR A 368 -8.46 1.50 -17.92
CA THR A 368 -9.61 2.28 -18.36
C THR A 368 -10.45 2.71 -17.15
N VAL A 369 -11.37 3.64 -17.36
CA VAL A 369 -12.22 4.16 -16.29
C VAL A 369 -13.66 4.17 -16.77
N GLY A 370 -14.56 3.56 -16.00
CA GLY A 370 -16.02 3.58 -16.12
C GLY A 370 -16.59 2.61 -17.16
N GLU A 371 -15.78 1.72 -17.73
CA GLU A 371 -16.19 0.73 -18.74
C GLU A 371 -17.23 -0.26 -18.21
N LYS A 372 -17.13 -0.69 -16.93
CA LYS A 372 -18.17 -1.49 -16.27
C LYS A 372 -19.38 -0.70 -15.81
N ALA A 373 -19.22 0.56 -15.42
CA ALA A 373 -20.33 1.43 -15.05
C ALA A 373 -21.26 1.72 -16.25
N ARG A 374 -20.74 1.58 -17.49
CA ARG A 374 -21.48 1.77 -18.74
C ARG A 374 -22.15 3.14 -18.80
N PHE A 375 -21.41 4.20 -18.49
CA PHE A 375 -21.91 5.59 -18.38
C PHE A 375 -22.82 5.98 -19.54
N TYR A 376 -22.48 5.57 -20.76
CA TYR A 376 -23.22 5.89 -21.97
C TYR A 376 -24.22 4.81 -22.44
N GLY A 377 -24.41 3.76 -21.66
CA GLY A 377 -25.24 2.59 -22.03
C GLY A 377 -24.49 1.51 -22.81
N ASP A 378 -23.19 1.67 -23.04
CA ASP A 378 -22.26 0.71 -23.66
C ASP A 378 -20.98 0.57 -22.80
N THR A 379 -20.02 -0.25 -23.23
CA THR A 379 -18.80 -0.55 -22.46
C THR A 379 -17.64 0.39 -22.78
N ARG A 380 -17.90 1.54 -23.42
CA ARG A 380 -16.82 2.48 -23.71
C ARG A 380 -16.41 3.19 -22.41
N PRO A 381 -15.10 3.32 -22.13
CA PRO A 381 -14.66 4.01 -20.93
C PRO A 381 -14.85 5.53 -21.08
N ILE A 382 -14.96 6.22 -19.95
CA ILE A 382 -15.01 7.68 -19.88
C ILE A 382 -13.61 8.31 -19.90
N ARG A 383 -12.57 7.56 -19.52
CA ARG A 383 -11.15 7.97 -19.58
C ARG A 383 -10.25 6.77 -19.86
N ASN A 384 -9.03 7.06 -20.30
CA ASN A 384 -8.01 6.06 -20.61
C ASN A 384 -6.68 6.49 -20.01
N MET A 385 -6.10 5.71 -19.09
CA MET A 385 -4.88 6.15 -18.43
C MET A 385 -3.63 5.88 -19.27
N TYR A 386 -3.58 4.80 -20.05
CA TYR A 386 -2.38 4.48 -20.85
C TYR A 386 -2.22 5.37 -22.09
N ASN A 387 -3.32 5.92 -22.62
CA ASN A 387 -3.34 6.89 -23.70
C ASN A 387 -4.62 7.76 -23.63
N PRO A 388 -4.62 8.82 -22.80
CA PRO A 388 -5.76 9.72 -22.62
C PRO A 388 -6.43 10.20 -23.91
N SER A 389 -5.66 10.48 -24.95
CA SER A 389 -6.18 10.99 -26.23
C SER A 389 -7.12 10.03 -26.96
N LEU A 390 -7.18 8.75 -26.57
CA LEU A 390 -8.17 7.80 -27.08
C LEU A 390 -9.61 8.17 -26.69
N VAL A 391 -9.78 8.96 -25.63
CA VAL A 391 -11.09 9.45 -25.19
C VAL A 391 -11.12 10.97 -25.32
N ASN A 392 -12.08 11.48 -26.09
CA ASN A 392 -12.31 12.92 -26.34
C ASN A 392 -11.10 13.74 -26.78
N ASN A 393 -10.02 13.09 -27.24
CA ASN A 393 -8.72 13.72 -27.50
C ASN A 393 -8.17 14.46 -26.27
N ASP A 394 -8.36 13.88 -25.08
CA ASP A 394 -7.86 14.43 -23.83
C ASP A 394 -6.32 14.49 -23.82
N PRO A 395 -5.74 15.48 -23.11
CA PRO A 395 -4.29 15.67 -23.02
C PRO A 395 -3.50 14.43 -22.55
N ASN A 396 -2.58 13.94 -23.39
CA ASN A 396 -1.55 12.97 -22.97
C ASN A 396 -0.39 13.65 -22.23
N CYS A 397 -0.09 14.90 -22.62
CA CYS A 397 1.16 15.59 -22.28
C CYS A 397 0.88 16.85 -21.46
N TYR A 398 1.76 17.14 -20.50
CA TYR A 398 1.70 18.36 -19.69
C TYR A 398 1.64 19.64 -20.53
N THR A 399 2.36 19.67 -21.66
CA THR A 399 2.41 20.82 -22.56
C THR A 399 1.10 21.11 -23.30
N GLN A 400 0.12 20.19 -23.23
CA GLN A 400 -1.21 20.36 -23.81
C GLN A 400 -2.20 20.98 -22.82
N LEU A 401 -1.81 21.16 -21.55
CA LEU A 401 -2.64 21.82 -20.55
C LEU A 401 -2.65 23.34 -20.76
N GLY A 402 -3.84 23.94 -20.64
CA GLY A 402 -4.06 25.38 -20.66
C GLY A 402 -4.84 25.87 -19.43
N SER A 403 -4.93 27.19 -19.26
CA SER A 403 -5.57 27.82 -18.09
C SER A 403 -7.08 27.60 -17.97
N GLY A 404 -7.71 26.94 -18.96
CA GLY A 404 -9.12 26.61 -18.98
C GLY A 404 -9.41 25.17 -19.42
N THR A 405 -8.41 24.28 -19.38
CA THR A 405 -8.64 22.84 -19.58
C THR A 405 -9.62 22.37 -18.51
N GLU A 406 -10.69 21.72 -18.93
CA GLU A 406 -11.69 21.11 -18.04
C GLU A 406 -11.01 20.08 -17.13
N VAL A 407 -11.45 19.94 -15.88
CA VAL A 407 -10.69 19.18 -14.86
C VAL A 407 -10.54 17.70 -15.20
N HIS A 408 -11.58 17.05 -15.75
CA HIS A 408 -11.51 15.64 -16.14
C HIS A 408 -10.55 15.45 -17.32
N ALA A 409 -10.51 16.39 -18.28
CA ALA A 409 -9.49 16.38 -19.33
C ALA A 409 -8.09 16.69 -18.78
N ALA A 410 -7.98 17.58 -17.78
CA ALA A 410 -6.72 17.93 -17.14
C ALA A 410 -6.12 16.79 -16.28
N ALA A 411 -6.90 15.75 -15.97
CA ALA A 411 -6.44 14.51 -15.33
C ALA A 411 -5.52 13.67 -16.24
N GLY A 412 -5.70 13.78 -17.56
CA GLY A 412 -5.06 12.95 -18.56
C GLY A 412 -3.54 12.80 -18.38
N PRO A 413 -2.75 13.87 -18.23
CA PRO A 413 -1.30 13.74 -18.11
C PRO A 413 -0.88 12.99 -16.84
N GLN A 414 -1.51 13.20 -15.69
CA GLN A 414 -1.16 12.46 -14.47
C GLN A 414 -1.60 10.98 -14.55
N ASN A 415 -2.75 10.68 -15.16
CA ASN A 415 -3.15 9.30 -15.46
C ASN A 415 -2.11 8.59 -16.33
N HIS A 416 -1.67 9.28 -17.38
CA HIS A 416 -0.62 8.81 -18.28
C HIS A 416 0.72 8.58 -17.59
N TRP A 417 1.11 9.51 -16.71
CA TRP A 417 2.29 9.33 -15.87
C TRP A 417 2.20 8.09 -14.98
N PHE A 418 1.04 7.85 -14.35
CA PHE A 418 0.88 6.71 -13.45
C PHE A 418 1.00 5.39 -14.21
N TYR A 419 0.37 5.26 -15.38
CA TYR A 419 0.53 4.07 -16.22
C TYR A 419 1.99 3.84 -16.63
N LEU A 420 2.66 4.89 -17.13
CA LEU A 420 4.08 4.80 -17.53
C LEU A 420 4.99 4.43 -16.35
N LEU A 421 4.70 4.90 -15.14
CA LEU A 421 5.43 4.52 -13.94
C LEU A 421 5.14 3.05 -13.56
N ALA A 422 3.88 2.62 -13.59
CA ALA A 422 3.49 1.28 -13.16
C ALA A 422 3.96 0.20 -14.15
N GLU A 423 3.68 0.39 -15.44
CA GLU A 423 3.85 -0.63 -16.48
C GLU A 423 5.00 -0.33 -17.44
N GLY A 424 5.28 0.95 -17.70
CA GLY A 424 6.25 1.38 -18.72
C GLY A 424 5.61 1.65 -20.08
N SER A 425 6.43 2.06 -21.05
CA SER A 425 5.94 2.47 -22.38
C SER A 425 5.67 1.31 -23.33
N SER A 426 6.30 0.15 -23.11
CA SER A 426 6.03 -1.09 -23.84
C SER A 426 6.18 -2.31 -22.91
N PRO A 427 5.17 -2.57 -22.05
CA PRO A 427 5.25 -3.58 -21.00
C PRO A 427 5.21 -5.04 -21.49
N GLY A 428 4.66 -5.30 -22.69
CA GLY A 428 4.38 -6.65 -23.16
C GLY A 428 3.28 -7.34 -22.34
N GLY A 429 3.16 -8.67 -22.45
CA GLY A 429 2.23 -9.46 -21.63
C GLY A 429 0.73 -9.18 -21.84
N GLY A 430 0.36 -8.62 -23.00
CA GLY A 430 -1.03 -8.25 -23.32
C GLY A 430 -1.45 -6.87 -22.86
N LYS A 431 -0.60 -6.14 -22.13
CA LYS A 431 -0.83 -4.74 -21.74
C LYS A 431 -0.56 -3.79 -22.91
N PRO A 432 -1.33 -2.69 -23.03
CA PRO A 432 -1.18 -1.76 -24.15
C PRO A 432 0.14 -1.00 -24.12
N ASP A 433 0.71 -0.71 -25.29
CA ASP A 433 1.79 0.26 -25.41
C ASP A 433 1.27 1.67 -25.10
N SER A 434 2.13 2.50 -24.51
CA SER A 434 1.79 3.87 -24.09
C SER A 434 2.73 4.88 -24.77
N PRO A 435 2.19 5.97 -25.35
CA PRO A 435 2.99 6.94 -26.10
C PRO A 435 3.93 7.74 -25.17
N ILE A 436 5.02 8.25 -25.72
CA ILE A 436 5.89 9.21 -25.01
C ILE A 436 5.79 10.58 -25.67
N CYS A 437 5.59 11.62 -24.85
CA CYS A 437 5.50 13.00 -25.32
C CYS A 437 6.82 13.50 -25.90
N ALA A 438 6.74 14.47 -26.82
CA ALA A 438 7.90 15.05 -27.46
C ALA A 438 8.91 15.61 -26.42
N GLY A 439 10.18 15.23 -26.57
CA GLY A 439 11.25 15.59 -25.61
C GLY A 439 11.38 14.65 -24.40
N GLY A 440 10.52 13.63 -24.30
CA GLY A 440 10.66 12.54 -23.32
C GLY A 440 11.76 11.53 -23.67
N PRO A 441 11.99 10.52 -22.80
CA PRO A 441 12.95 9.44 -23.05
C PRO A 441 12.50 8.55 -24.23
N SER A 442 13.41 7.73 -24.77
CA SER A 442 13.07 6.79 -25.84
C SER A 442 12.18 5.62 -25.38
N ALA A 443 12.19 5.30 -24.08
CA ALA A 443 11.37 4.29 -23.44
C ALA A 443 11.26 4.56 -21.93
N VAL A 444 10.23 4.01 -21.29
CA VAL A 444 10.07 3.98 -19.83
C VAL A 444 9.92 2.54 -19.38
N THR A 445 10.65 2.13 -18.34
CA THR A 445 10.50 0.83 -17.68
C THR A 445 9.64 1.00 -16.42
N GLY A 446 8.56 0.23 -16.31
CA GLY A 446 7.66 0.28 -15.17
C GLY A 446 8.29 -0.29 -13.89
N VAL A 447 7.87 0.23 -12.74
CA VAL A 447 8.28 -0.27 -11.40
C VAL A 447 7.33 -1.33 -10.84
N GLY A 448 6.20 -1.58 -11.51
CA GLY A 448 5.09 -2.41 -11.04
C GLY A 448 4.06 -1.61 -10.23
N VAL A 449 2.78 -1.98 -10.40
CA VAL A 449 1.61 -1.25 -9.84
C VAL A 449 1.68 -1.05 -8.31
N GLN A 450 2.12 -2.05 -7.54
CA GLN A 450 2.19 -1.95 -6.08
C GLN A 450 3.21 -0.89 -5.62
N LYS A 451 4.39 -0.84 -6.24
CA LYS A 451 5.39 0.19 -5.95
C LYS A 451 4.91 1.56 -6.40
N ALA A 452 4.28 1.65 -7.57
CA ALA A 452 3.70 2.89 -8.10
C ALA A 452 2.63 3.45 -7.15
N ALA A 453 1.72 2.61 -6.65
CA ALA A 453 0.69 2.97 -5.66
C ALA A 453 1.32 3.57 -4.38
N LYS A 454 2.34 2.91 -3.81
CA LYS A 454 3.02 3.39 -2.61
C LYS A 454 3.77 4.71 -2.84
N ILE A 455 4.41 4.87 -3.99
CA ILE A 455 5.09 6.11 -4.39
C ILE A 455 4.09 7.25 -4.54
N PHE A 456 2.96 7.00 -5.20
CA PHE A 456 1.91 7.98 -5.40
C PHE A 456 1.32 8.44 -4.07
N MET A 457 0.97 7.50 -3.18
CA MET A 457 0.45 7.83 -1.85
C MET A 457 1.48 8.60 -1.00
N GLY A 458 2.75 8.18 -1.03
CA GLY A 458 3.84 8.93 -0.38
C GLY A 458 3.99 10.35 -0.93
N GLY A 459 3.76 10.56 -2.22
CA GLY A 459 3.69 11.88 -2.84
C GLY A 459 2.50 12.71 -2.35
N LEU A 460 1.30 12.14 -2.27
CA LEU A 460 0.11 12.80 -1.74
C LEU A 460 0.26 13.25 -0.28
N LEU A 461 1.00 12.50 0.54
CA LEU A 461 1.31 12.91 1.92
C LEU A 461 2.22 14.14 2.02
N LEU A 462 2.89 14.52 0.92
CA LEU A 462 3.68 15.75 0.80
C LEU A 462 2.93 16.88 0.09
N LYS A 463 1.64 16.68 -0.23
CA LYS A 463 0.80 17.66 -0.94
C LYS A 463 0.64 18.96 -0.15
N THR A 464 0.51 20.08 -0.87
CA THR A 464 0.21 21.41 -0.30
C THR A 464 -0.88 22.08 -1.12
N SER A 465 -1.40 23.23 -0.69
CA SER A 465 -2.42 23.97 -1.46
C SER A 465 -1.93 24.46 -2.83
N GLY A 466 -0.61 24.49 -3.06
CA GLY A 466 0.01 24.79 -4.36
C GLY A 466 0.17 23.57 -5.28
N TRP A 467 -0.56 22.47 -5.06
CA TRP A 467 -0.39 21.21 -5.79
C TRP A 467 -0.67 21.38 -7.29
N ASN A 468 0.28 20.91 -8.09
CA ASN A 468 0.30 20.92 -9.56
C ASN A 468 1.26 19.80 -10.05
N HIS A 469 1.40 19.59 -11.37
CA HIS A 469 2.22 18.49 -11.90
C HIS A 469 3.69 18.58 -11.48
N ARG A 470 4.27 19.79 -11.41
CA ARG A 470 5.66 19.99 -10.99
C ARG A 470 5.85 19.71 -9.49
N ALA A 471 4.89 20.11 -8.67
CA ALA A 471 4.88 19.82 -7.23
C ALA A 471 4.75 18.31 -6.99
N ALA A 472 3.83 17.65 -7.71
CA ALA A 472 3.68 16.19 -7.67
C ALA A 472 4.95 15.47 -8.11
N ARG A 473 5.61 15.92 -9.19
CA ARG A 473 6.93 15.42 -9.59
C ARG A 473 7.95 15.46 -8.46
N ALA A 474 8.14 16.61 -7.84
CA ALA A 474 9.09 16.76 -6.73
C ALA A 474 8.73 15.83 -5.55
N ALA A 475 7.45 15.75 -5.20
CA ALA A 475 6.94 14.95 -4.10
C ALA A 475 7.12 13.44 -4.34
N THR A 476 6.73 12.93 -5.51
CA THR A 476 6.84 11.49 -5.82
C THR A 476 8.29 11.06 -6.00
N VAL A 477 9.17 11.92 -6.53
CA VAL A 477 10.62 11.66 -6.59
C VAL A 477 11.19 11.53 -5.17
N THR A 478 10.79 12.43 -4.27
CA THR A 478 11.19 12.38 -2.85
C THR A 478 10.66 11.11 -2.18
N ALA A 479 9.39 10.76 -2.38
CA ALA A 479 8.78 9.57 -1.83
C ALA A 479 9.46 8.29 -2.32
N ALA A 480 9.75 8.18 -3.62
CA ALA A 480 10.43 7.02 -4.20
C ALA A 480 11.86 6.88 -3.67
N LYS A 481 12.62 7.97 -3.59
CA LYS A 481 13.96 7.96 -3.02
C LYS A 481 13.96 7.48 -1.57
N ALA A 482 13.05 8.02 -0.75
CA ALA A 482 12.95 7.69 0.66
C ALA A 482 12.50 6.24 0.90
N THR A 483 11.64 5.72 0.03
CA THR A 483 11.02 4.39 0.21
C THR A 483 11.84 3.26 -0.40
N TYR A 484 12.43 3.47 -1.58
CA TYR A 484 13.02 2.40 -2.39
C TYR A 484 14.46 2.70 -2.87
N GLY A 485 14.88 3.96 -2.92
CA GLY A 485 16.23 4.36 -3.32
C GLY A 485 16.35 4.80 -4.78
N ALA A 486 17.56 4.71 -5.34
CA ALA A 486 17.93 5.39 -6.59
C ALA A 486 17.18 4.87 -7.82
N THR A 487 16.98 3.55 -7.94
CA THR A 487 16.37 2.92 -9.12
C THR A 487 14.94 3.41 -9.33
N GLU A 488 14.07 3.26 -8.35
CA GLU A 488 12.67 3.71 -8.41
C GLU A 488 12.57 5.24 -8.48
N CYS A 489 13.46 5.96 -7.78
CA CYS A 489 13.54 7.42 -7.89
C CYS A 489 13.81 7.88 -9.34
N ASN A 490 14.73 7.21 -10.04
CA ASN A 490 15.04 7.50 -11.45
C ASN A 490 13.90 7.07 -12.38
N ALA A 491 13.22 5.96 -12.11
CA ALA A 491 12.04 5.55 -12.87
C ALA A 491 10.90 6.60 -12.77
N VAL A 492 10.67 7.16 -11.58
CA VAL A 492 9.70 8.26 -11.39
C VAL A 492 10.09 9.50 -12.21
N LYS A 493 11.37 9.87 -12.23
CA LYS A 493 11.86 10.98 -13.06
C LYS A 493 11.65 10.70 -14.55
N ALA A 494 11.93 9.48 -15.00
CA ALA A 494 11.74 9.08 -16.40
C ALA A 494 10.26 9.16 -16.81
N ALA A 495 9.34 8.62 -16.00
CA ALA A 495 7.90 8.70 -16.24
C ALA A 495 7.39 10.16 -16.30
N TRP A 496 7.80 11.03 -15.37
CA TRP A 496 7.40 12.45 -15.42
C TRP A 496 7.94 13.17 -16.65
N SER A 497 9.14 12.80 -17.09
CA SER A 497 9.74 13.37 -18.29
C SER A 497 9.07 12.85 -19.56
N ALA A 498 8.54 11.62 -19.53
CA ALA A 498 7.79 11.02 -20.64
C ALA A 498 6.45 11.70 -20.90
N ILE A 499 5.85 12.37 -19.91
CA ILE A 499 4.68 13.24 -20.10
C ILE A 499 5.03 14.73 -20.23
N ALA A 500 6.30 15.05 -20.48
CA ALA A 500 6.83 16.40 -20.67
C ALA A 500 6.67 17.35 -19.46
N VAL A 501 6.59 16.84 -18.22
CA VAL A 501 6.68 17.68 -17.01
C VAL A 501 8.14 17.99 -16.73
N PRO A 502 8.60 19.25 -16.77
CA PRO A 502 10.01 19.53 -16.59
C PRO A 502 10.45 19.35 -15.15
N ALA A 503 11.76 19.15 -14.94
CA ALA A 503 12.35 19.03 -13.61
C ALA A 503 11.91 20.17 -12.69
N ALA A 504 11.56 19.83 -11.45
CA ALA A 504 11.15 20.81 -10.46
C ALA A 504 12.39 21.42 -9.77
N ALA A 505 12.32 22.69 -9.40
CA ALA A 505 13.40 23.34 -8.66
C ALA A 505 13.59 22.64 -7.30
N GLY A 506 14.82 22.23 -7.01
CA GLY A 506 15.13 21.50 -5.78
C GLY A 506 14.61 20.07 -5.73
N GLU A 507 14.21 19.47 -6.87
CA GLU A 507 13.86 18.05 -6.90
C GLU A 507 15.04 17.20 -6.40
N ALA A 508 14.75 16.14 -5.63
CA ALA A 508 15.79 15.33 -5.01
C ALA A 508 16.72 14.72 -6.08
N ASP A 509 18.03 14.78 -5.83
CA ASP A 509 19.00 13.99 -6.57
C ASP A 509 18.82 12.52 -6.20
N CYS A 510 18.46 11.67 -7.15
CA CYS A 510 18.25 10.25 -6.92
C CYS A 510 19.55 9.49 -6.67
N GLY A 511 20.70 10.08 -7.01
CA GLY A 511 21.96 9.34 -7.09
C GLY A 511 21.94 8.27 -8.19
N GLY A 512 23.04 7.52 -8.29
CA GLY A 512 23.31 6.66 -9.44
C GLY A 512 23.82 7.49 -10.63
N SER A 513 24.78 6.95 -11.37
CA SER A 513 25.25 7.63 -12.59
C SER A 513 24.06 7.81 -13.53
N GLN A 514 23.68 9.06 -13.82
CA GLN A 514 22.70 9.37 -14.88
C GLN A 514 23.29 9.12 -16.26
N THR A 515 24.61 8.94 -16.36
CA THR A 515 25.25 8.45 -17.57
C THR A 515 24.82 7.00 -17.74
N PRO A 516 24.14 6.66 -18.85
CA PRO A 516 23.82 5.27 -19.15
C PRO A 516 25.10 4.43 -19.03
N ASP A 517 25.03 3.30 -18.36
CA ASP A 517 26.15 2.40 -18.17
C ASP A 517 25.65 0.96 -17.99
N PHE A 518 26.51 -0.03 -18.24
CA PHE A 518 26.18 -1.44 -18.08
C PHE A 518 27.40 -2.26 -17.67
N SER A 519 27.20 -3.52 -17.32
CA SER A 519 28.25 -4.52 -17.15
C SER A 519 28.01 -5.74 -18.03
N LEU A 520 29.06 -6.55 -18.24
CA LEU A 520 29.02 -7.79 -19.02
C LEU A 520 29.47 -8.98 -18.16
N ALA A 521 28.90 -10.15 -18.43
CA ALA A 521 29.33 -11.43 -17.86
C ALA A 521 29.17 -12.57 -18.88
N LEU A 522 29.99 -13.61 -18.76
CA LEU A 522 29.94 -14.82 -19.60
C LEU A 522 29.62 -16.05 -18.75
N ALA A 523 28.72 -16.91 -19.24
CA ALA A 523 28.38 -18.18 -18.62
C ALA A 523 28.26 -19.29 -19.68
N PRO A 524 29.18 -20.28 -19.71
CA PRO A 524 30.46 -20.30 -19.00
C PRO A 524 31.43 -19.23 -19.56
N ASN A 525 32.48 -18.87 -18.79
CA ASN A 525 33.55 -17.97 -19.25
C ASN A 525 34.68 -18.71 -20.00
N SER A 526 34.56 -20.02 -20.18
CA SER A 526 35.48 -20.85 -20.94
C SER A 526 34.76 -22.06 -21.54
N GLY A 527 35.31 -22.62 -22.61
CA GLY A 527 34.82 -23.86 -23.19
C GLY A 527 35.80 -24.46 -24.19
N SER A 528 35.51 -25.67 -24.65
CA SER A 528 36.37 -26.42 -25.56
C SER A 528 35.59 -26.88 -26.79
N ALA A 529 36.25 -26.92 -27.95
CA ALA A 529 35.73 -27.49 -29.17
C ALA A 529 36.85 -28.14 -29.98
N GLU A 530 36.59 -29.33 -30.54
CA GLU A 530 37.49 -29.93 -31.53
C GLU A 530 37.49 -29.12 -32.82
N ALA A 531 38.52 -29.27 -33.65
CA ALA A 531 38.52 -28.72 -35.00
C ALA A 531 37.32 -29.24 -35.80
N GLY A 532 36.50 -28.33 -36.34
CA GLY A 532 35.22 -28.66 -36.99
C GLY A 532 34.00 -28.61 -36.06
N GLY A 533 34.19 -28.38 -34.75
CA GLY A 533 33.13 -28.25 -33.76
C GLY A 533 32.76 -26.81 -33.44
N SER A 534 31.97 -26.63 -32.37
CA SER A 534 31.61 -25.31 -31.86
C SER A 534 31.52 -25.27 -30.34
N ALA A 535 31.69 -24.08 -29.76
CA ALA A 535 31.48 -23.78 -28.35
C ALA A 535 30.49 -22.62 -28.20
N THR A 536 29.71 -22.62 -27.12
CA THR A 536 28.73 -21.56 -26.86
C THR A 536 28.85 -21.01 -25.44
N ALA A 537 28.44 -19.75 -25.27
CA ALA A 537 28.32 -19.10 -23.97
C ALA A 537 27.19 -18.07 -23.97
N THR A 538 26.55 -17.88 -22.83
CA THR A 538 25.62 -16.75 -22.64
C THR A 538 26.39 -15.51 -22.24
N VAL A 539 26.21 -14.43 -23.00
CA VAL A 539 26.68 -13.07 -22.68
C VAL A 539 25.52 -12.35 -21.99
N SER A 540 25.63 -12.12 -20.69
CA SER A 540 24.63 -11.37 -19.92
C SER A 540 25.04 -9.92 -19.79
N THR A 541 24.08 -9.00 -19.91
CA THR A 541 24.28 -7.58 -19.62
C THR A 541 23.47 -7.15 -18.40
N THR A 542 23.96 -6.19 -17.63
CA THR A 542 23.22 -5.59 -16.53
C THR A 542 23.32 -4.07 -16.60
N THR A 543 22.21 -3.36 -16.51
CA THR A 543 22.23 -1.88 -16.45
C THR A 543 22.80 -1.44 -15.11
N THR A 544 23.91 -0.69 -15.13
CA THR A 544 24.62 -0.22 -13.93
C THR A 544 24.51 1.30 -13.74
N GLY A 545 24.07 2.03 -14.77
CA GLY A 545 23.81 3.47 -14.73
C GLY A 545 22.79 3.88 -15.77
N GLY A 546 22.07 4.97 -15.53
CA GLY A 546 21.05 5.54 -16.41
C GLY A 546 19.93 4.56 -16.81
N ASN A 547 19.31 4.82 -17.97
CA ASN A 547 18.27 3.97 -18.53
C ASN A 547 18.88 2.77 -19.28
N PRO A 548 18.15 1.64 -19.39
CA PRO A 548 18.51 0.56 -20.29
C PRO A 548 18.79 1.07 -21.70
N GLN A 549 19.85 0.55 -22.31
CA GLN A 549 20.39 1.09 -23.56
C GLN A 549 20.73 -0.01 -24.55
N SER A 550 20.82 0.34 -25.82
CA SER A 550 21.26 -0.58 -26.87
C SER A 550 22.75 -0.87 -26.71
N VAL A 551 23.12 -2.15 -26.60
CA VAL A 551 24.49 -2.63 -26.45
C VAL A 551 24.82 -3.54 -27.63
N ALA A 552 25.70 -3.07 -28.53
CA ALA A 552 26.22 -3.86 -29.64
C ALA A 552 27.34 -4.78 -29.15
N LEU A 553 27.28 -6.07 -29.50
CA LEU A 553 28.24 -7.09 -29.07
C LEU A 553 29.21 -7.44 -30.20
N THR A 554 30.50 -7.42 -29.90
CA THR A 554 31.57 -7.83 -30.83
C THR A 554 32.60 -8.71 -30.12
N ALA A 555 33.40 -9.44 -30.90
CA ALA A 555 34.51 -10.24 -30.39
C ALA A 555 35.81 -9.88 -31.12
N SER A 556 36.92 -9.88 -30.41
CA SER A 556 38.27 -9.67 -30.95
C SER A 556 39.26 -10.64 -30.30
N GLY A 557 40.45 -10.79 -30.91
CA GLY A 557 41.41 -11.83 -30.49
C GLY A 557 41.00 -13.25 -30.89
N VAL A 558 40.05 -13.38 -31.82
CA VAL A 558 39.60 -14.67 -32.35
C VAL A 558 40.73 -15.27 -33.22
N PRO A 559 41.17 -16.52 -32.97
CA PRO A 559 42.26 -17.13 -33.72
C PRO A 559 41.86 -17.43 -35.17
N ALA A 560 42.87 -17.57 -36.05
CA ALA A 560 42.64 -17.93 -37.45
C ALA A 560 41.91 -19.28 -37.54
N GLY A 561 40.79 -19.32 -38.26
CA GLY A 561 39.94 -20.50 -38.40
C GLY A 561 38.74 -20.55 -37.44
N VAL A 562 38.63 -19.62 -36.48
CA VAL A 562 37.46 -19.52 -35.60
C VAL A 562 36.58 -18.33 -36.01
N THR A 563 35.27 -18.52 -36.01
CA THR A 563 34.28 -17.46 -36.25
C THR A 563 33.45 -17.24 -35.00
N ALA A 564 33.34 -15.99 -34.54
CA ALA A 564 32.50 -15.62 -33.39
C ALA A 564 31.23 -14.91 -33.87
N SER A 565 30.06 -15.36 -33.40
CA SER A 565 28.76 -14.75 -33.71
C SER A 565 27.90 -14.57 -32.46
N PHE A 566 27.00 -13.59 -32.48
CA PHE A 566 26.10 -13.26 -31.39
C PHE A 566 24.64 -13.31 -31.84
N SER A 567 23.77 -13.96 -31.06
CA SER A 567 22.33 -14.03 -31.32
C SER A 567 21.53 -13.64 -30.07
N PRO A 568 20.91 -12.43 -30.05
CA PRO A 568 21.05 -11.35 -31.03
C PRO A 568 22.40 -10.61 -30.95
N ALA A 569 22.82 -9.93 -32.03
CA ALA A 569 24.07 -9.16 -32.08
C ALA A 569 24.01 -7.82 -31.31
N THR A 570 22.83 -7.40 -30.91
CA THR A 570 22.59 -6.20 -30.11
C THR A 570 21.46 -6.50 -29.13
N VAL A 571 21.64 -6.09 -27.87
CA VAL A 571 20.67 -6.29 -26.79
C VAL A 571 20.40 -4.97 -26.08
N THR A 572 19.20 -4.81 -25.54
CA THR A 572 18.97 -3.79 -24.52
C THR A 572 19.62 -4.25 -23.22
N SER A 573 20.41 -3.39 -22.57
CA SER A 573 21.10 -3.72 -21.32
C SER A 573 20.12 -4.24 -20.25
N GLY A 574 20.45 -5.35 -19.61
CA GLY A 574 19.55 -6.14 -18.76
C GLY A 574 19.09 -7.46 -19.41
N ASN A 575 19.24 -7.59 -20.73
CA ASN A 575 19.01 -8.84 -21.47
C ASN A 575 20.34 -9.58 -21.78
N SER A 576 20.23 -10.73 -22.45
CA SER A 576 21.38 -11.58 -22.81
C SER A 576 21.39 -11.93 -24.29
N ALA A 577 22.57 -12.34 -24.78
CA ALA A 577 22.77 -12.93 -26.11
C ALA A 577 23.56 -14.24 -26.00
N THR A 578 23.41 -15.11 -27.00
CA THR A 578 24.27 -16.29 -27.15
C THR A 578 25.48 -15.95 -28.00
N LEU A 579 26.69 -16.14 -27.45
CA LEU A 579 27.94 -16.21 -28.20
C LEU A 579 28.13 -17.64 -28.73
N THR A 580 28.36 -17.76 -30.03
CA THR A 580 28.75 -19.01 -30.70
C THR A 580 30.14 -18.85 -31.32
N LEU A 581 31.02 -19.82 -31.06
CA LEU A 581 32.36 -19.92 -31.60
C LEU A 581 32.44 -21.17 -32.47
N ASP A 582 32.44 -20.99 -33.79
CA ASP A 582 32.57 -22.07 -34.76
C ASP A 582 34.04 -22.26 -35.12
N VAL A 583 34.56 -23.48 -34.96
CA VAL A 583 35.97 -23.82 -35.15
C VAL A 583 36.12 -24.57 -36.47
N ALA A 584 36.85 -24.02 -37.45
CA ALA A 584 37.11 -24.70 -38.71
C ALA A 584 38.00 -25.93 -38.52
N ALA A 585 37.84 -26.93 -39.39
CA ALA A 585 38.56 -28.22 -39.32
C ALA A 585 40.10 -28.13 -39.41
N GLY A 586 40.67 -26.98 -39.80
CA GLY A 586 42.11 -26.74 -39.86
C GLY A 586 42.64 -25.80 -38.78
N THR A 587 41.82 -25.46 -37.78
CA THR A 587 42.25 -24.60 -36.67
C THR A 587 43.27 -25.34 -35.82
N ALA A 588 44.36 -24.68 -35.46
CA ALA A 588 45.40 -25.28 -34.63
C ALA A 588 44.90 -25.51 -33.19
N ASP A 589 45.37 -26.60 -32.58
CA ASP A 589 45.09 -26.88 -31.17
C ASP A 589 45.75 -25.82 -30.28
N GLY A 590 45.05 -25.42 -29.22
CA GLY A 590 45.56 -24.43 -28.28
C GLY A 590 44.48 -23.73 -27.48
N THR A 591 44.93 -22.90 -26.54
CA THR A 591 44.04 -22.09 -25.70
C THR A 591 44.12 -20.63 -26.14
N TYR A 592 42.95 -20.06 -26.47
CA TYR A 592 42.81 -18.74 -27.07
C TYR A 592 41.94 -17.85 -26.18
N PRO A 593 42.48 -16.73 -25.64
CA PRO A 593 41.68 -15.73 -24.97
C PRO A 593 40.98 -14.84 -26.01
N ILE A 594 39.65 -14.87 -26.01
CA ILE A 594 38.79 -14.07 -26.90
C ILE A 594 38.18 -12.93 -26.07
N THR A 595 38.35 -11.70 -26.53
CA THR A 595 37.77 -10.53 -25.86
C THR A 595 36.40 -10.23 -26.44
N VAL A 596 35.36 -10.41 -25.63
CA VAL A 596 33.98 -10.01 -25.93
C VAL A 596 33.81 -8.57 -25.48
N THR A 597 33.31 -7.71 -26.37
CA THR A 597 33.11 -6.28 -26.14
C THR A 597 31.64 -5.94 -26.29
N GLY A 598 31.07 -5.24 -25.31
CA GLY A 598 29.78 -4.58 -25.43
C GLY A 598 30.00 -3.09 -25.60
N THR A 599 29.28 -2.47 -26.55
CA THR A 599 29.35 -1.04 -26.83
C THR A 599 27.97 -0.41 -26.75
N GLY A 600 27.76 0.46 -25.76
CA GLY A 600 26.63 1.37 -25.65
C GLY A 600 27.13 2.82 -25.55
N SER A 601 26.64 3.58 -24.59
CA SER A 601 27.19 4.88 -24.14
C SER A 601 28.60 4.76 -23.55
N ALA A 602 28.92 3.58 -23.00
CA ALA A 602 30.23 3.18 -22.51
C ALA A 602 30.63 1.84 -23.16
N THR A 603 31.92 1.49 -23.08
CA THR A 603 32.44 0.23 -23.61
C THR A 603 32.96 -0.63 -22.47
N HIS A 604 32.51 -1.88 -22.41
CA HIS A 604 32.92 -2.88 -21.42
C HIS A 604 33.39 -4.15 -22.11
N THR A 605 34.31 -4.87 -21.46
CA THR A 605 34.87 -6.10 -22.00
C THR A 605 34.88 -7.24 -20.97
N VAL A 606 34.73 -8.46 -21.47
CA VAL A 606 34.95 -9.70 -20.73
C VAL A 606 35.71 -10.69 -21.61
N THR A 607 36.48 -11.58 -21.01
CA THR A 607 37.30 -12.56 -21.74
C THR A 607 36.66 -13.93 -21.68
N TYR A 608 36.49 -14.56 -22.84
CA TYR A 608 36.16 -15.97 -22.99
C TYR A 608 37.43 -16.77 -23.30
N THR A 609 37.66 -17.90 -22.63
CA THR A 609 38.78 -18.79 -22.95
C THR A 609 38.31 -19.97 -23.78
N LEU A 610 38.68 -20.02 -25.06
CA LEU A 610 38.40 -21.14 -25.95
C LEU A 610 39.61 -22.09 -25.99
N THR A 611 39.39 -23.38 -25.74
CA THR A 611 40.37 -24.43 -26.04
C THR A 611 39.97 -25.14 -27.33
N VAL A 612 40.83 -25.10 -28.34
CA VAL A 612 40.68 -25.85 -29.59
C VAL A 612 41.48 -27.15 -29.49
N GLY A 613 40.84 -28.26 -29.87
CA GLY A 613 41.41 -29.60 -29.79
C GLY A 613 41.06 -30.32 -28.49
N SER A 614 41.39 -31.61 -28.42
CA SER A 614 41.27 -32.40 -27.20
C SER A 614 42.29 -31.92 -26.17
N ASP A 615 41.90 -31.89 -24.90
CA ASP A 615 42.75 -31.62 -23.73
C ASP A 615 44.15 -32.21 -23.95
N PRO A 616 45.26 -31.48 -23.72
CA PRO A 616 46.57 -31.80 -24.28
C PRO A 616 47.05 -33.17 -23.80
N GLY A 617 47.01 -34.19 -24.67
CA GLY A 617 47.74 -35.43 -24.47
C GLY A 617 49.12 -35.35 -25.15
N PRO A 618 50.23 -35.92 -24.61
CA PRO A 618 50.44 -36.48 -23.28
C PRO A 618 51.45 -35.63 -22.49
N GLY A 619 51.00 -35.02 -21.39
CA GLY A 619 51.95 -34.66 -20.34
C GLY A 619 52.64 -35.91 -19.80
N THR A 620 53.88 -35.78 -19.33
CA THR A 620 54.47 -36.83 -18.50
C THR A 620 53.60 -37.02 -17.27
N TRP A 621 53.24 -38.26 -16.93
CA TRP A 621 52.50 -38.55 -15.71
C TRP A 621 53.21 -37.91 -14.51
N ALA A 622 52.44 -37.27 -13.63
CA ALA A 622 52.95 -36.63 -12.43
C ALA A 622 52.03 -36.90 -11.24
N ALA A 623 52.63 -37.20 -10.09
CA ALA A 623 51.91 -37.31 -8.84
C ALA A 623 51.30 -35.96 -8.44
N GLY A 624 50.10 -35.98 -7.90
CA GLY A 624 49.30 -34.82 -7.51
C GLY A 624 48.41 -34.25 -8.62
N THR A 625 48.53 -34.75 -9.86
CA THR A 625 47.73 -34.28 -11.00
C THR A 625 46.37 -34.98 -11.05
N SER A 626 45.31 -34.22 -11.32
CA SER A 626 43.98 -34.79 -11.61
C SER A 626 43.88 -35.21 -13.06
N TYR A 627 43.48 -36.46 -13.28
CA TYR A 627 43.26 -37.08 -14.57
C TYR A 627 41.80 -37.52 -14.70
N ARG A 628 41.20 -37.33 -15.88
CA ARG A 628 39.87 -37.80 -16.24
C ARG A 628 39.96 -39.16 -16.94
N ALA A 629 38.88 -39.93 -16.92
CA ALA A 629 38.82 -41.16 -17.70
C ALA A 629 38.92 -40.81 -19.20
N GLY A 630 39.85 -41.44 -19.90
CA GLY A 630 40.18 -41.16 -21.30
C GLY A 630 41.50 -40.42 -21.50
N ASP A 631 42.01 -39.71 -20.49
CA ASP A 631 43.26 -38.94 -20.60
C ASP A 631 44.45 -39.83 -20.99
N THR A 632 45.35 -39.32 -21.83
CA THR A 632 46.58 -40.04 -22.19
C THR A 632 47.82 -39.33 -21.64
N VAL A 633 48.72 -40.09 -21.03
CA VAL A 633 49.96 -39.61 -20.40
C VAL A 633 51.15 -40.47 -20.82
N THR A 634 52.36 -39.94 -20.68
CA THR A 634 53.60 -40.71 -20.86
C THR A 634 54.29 -40.97 -19.52
N TYR A 635 54.70 -42.21 -19.25
CA TYR A 635 55.51 -42.55 -18.07
C TYR A 635 56.56 -43.60 -18.44
N GLY A 636 57.83 -43.33 -18.10
CA GLY A 636 58.93 -44.22 -18.50
C GLY A 636 59.07 -44.41 -20.02
N GLY A 637 58.62 -43.43 -20.82
CA GLY A 637 58.64 -43.49 -22.28
C GLY A 637 57.52 -44.32 -22.93
N GLN A 638 56.58 -44.87 -22.13
CA GLN A 638 55.42 -45.59 -22.63
C GLN A 638 54.14 -44.76 -22.47
N GLY A 639 53.21 -44.93 -23.40
CA GLY A 639 51.90 -44.28 -23.37
C GLY A 639 50.91 -45.03 -22.48
N TYR A 640 50.10 -44.29 -21.74
CA TYR A 640 49.04 -44.85 -20.91
C TYR A 640 47.77 -44.01 -21.03
N ARG A 641 46.61 -44.68 -21.06
CA ARG A 641 45.27 -44.11 -21.00
C ARG A 641 44.66 -44.30 -19.62
N CYS A 642 44.13 -43.23 -19.04
CA CYS A 642 43.40 -43.23 -17.78
C CYS A 642 42.04 -43.93 -17.96
N LEU A 643 41.72 -44.90 -17.11
CA LEU A 643 40.48 -45.67 -17.18
C LEU A 643 39.37 -45.08 -16.28
N GLN A 644 39.75 -44.38 -15.22
CA GLN A 644 38.83 -43.83 -14.23
C GLN A 644 39.35 -42.48 -13.75
N ALA A 645 38.48 -41.48 -13.62
CA ALA A 645 38.89 -40.16 -13.17
C ALA A 645 39.42 -40.21 -11.72
N HIS A 646 40.61 -39.65 -11.48
CA HIS A 646 41.28 -39.66 -10.17
C HIS A 646 42.33 -38.55 -10.06
N THR A 647 42.74 -38.21 -8.84
CA THR A 647 43.97 -37.45 -8.59
C THR A 647 45.11 -38.43 -8.30
N ALA A 648 46.16 -38.40 -9.10
CA ALA A 648 47.28 -39.34 -8.98
C ALA A 648 48.03 -39.15 -7.67
N LEU A 649 48.34 -40.23 -6.97
CA LEU A 649 49.14 -40.21 -5.74
C LEU A 649 50.53 -40.82 -6.00
N PRO A 650 51.54 -40.49 -5.19
CA PRO A 650 52.81 -41.22 -5.22
C PRO A 650 52.59 -42.73 -5.05
N GLY A 651 53.17 -43.56 -5.92
CA GLY A 651 52.93 -45.01 -5.95
C GLY A 651 51.81 -45.44 -6.91
N TRP A 652 51.09 -44.50 -7.53
CA TRP A 652 50.05 -44.77 -8.54
C TRP A 652 50.54 -44.51 -9.96
N GLU A 653 51.83 -44.72 -10.19
CA GLU A 653 52.43 -44.60 -11.52
C GLU A 653 51.71 -45.58 -12.47
N PRO A 654 51.54 -45.25 -13.76
CA PRO A 654 50.71 -46.04 -14.67
C PRO A 654 50.99 -47.55 -14.75
N PRO A 655 52.25 -48.04 -14.68
CA PRO A 655 52.53 -49.48 -14.67
C PRO A 655 52.07 -50.19 -13.39
N ASN A 656 51.97 -49.46 -12.26
CA ASN A 656 51.77 -50.03 -10.93
C ASN A 656 50.29 -50.24 -10.60
N VAL A 657 49.38 -49.50 -11.24
CA VAL A 657 47.94 -49.50 -10.92
C VAL A 657 47.08 -49.71 -12.20
N PRO A 658 47.05 -50.94 -12.75
CA PRO A 658 46.36 -51.25 -14.02
C PRO A 658 44.83 -51.10 -13.96
N ALA A 659 44.26 -50.95 -12.76
CA ALA A 659 42.83 -50.62 -12.60
C ALA A 659 42.52 -49.16 -12.99
N LEU A 660 43.52 -48.27 -12.98
CA LEU A 660 43.39 -46.86 -13.31
C LEU A 660 44.05 -46.50 -14.66
N TRP A 661 44.97 -47.33 -15.16
CA TRP A 661 45.74 -47.04 -16.37
C TRP A 661 45.85 -48.23 -17.31
N GLN A 662 45.70 -47.98 -18.61
CA GLN A 662 45.85 -48.94 -19.69
C GLN A 662 47.00 -48.53 -20.63
N PRO A 663 47.97 -49.40 -20.93
CA PRO A 663 49.00 -49.11 -21.94
C PRO A 663 48.37 -48.86 -23.32
N VAL A 664 48.88 -47.87 -24.06
CA VAL A 664 48.41 -47.50 -25.42
C VAL A 664 49.53 -47.40 -26.45
#